data_AF-A0A928U156-F1
#
_entry.id   AF-A0A928U156-F1
#
_cell.length_a   1.000
_cell.length_b   1.000
_cell.length_c   1.000
_cell.angle_alpha   90.00
_cell.angle_beta   90.00
_cell.angle_gamma   90.00
#
_symmetry.space_group_name_H-M   'P 1'
#
loop_
_entity.id
_entity.type
_entity.pdbx_description
1 polymer ?
#
loop_
_entity_poly.entity_id
_entity_poly.type
_entity_poly.pdbx_seq_one_letter_code
_entity_poly.pdbx_strand_id
1 'polypeptide(L)'
;MATIKRNFSPKPIKQPTRFDTIGKKVDLKRAFRPAGRYLQRPYTILRTYDRQNLRPDLIAGITTAVIVAPQSIAFALIANLPPEMGLYAAMVGGIIGALWGSCNQLFTAPTNTISLLVFASLATVIEPGSQTFIYAAGLMAVMVGVLQFVLGIARLGMLVNFVSHSVIIGFATGAGILILVNQISPLLGISLPRDNILVTIYGIFLNLISINWATALIGLSAMGIILFIRRINTRLPTTLIAMIITSLLVAIFDLQEKGVATIGQLPVGLPPLADLPVLDLNLIGSLSAGALAVTAISLVQTTAIAHSVAAQTGQRLDSNQEFVGQGLANIGMGLFSGFAGSGSFSVSAINLANGAKTALAPVFAAGFILIALFTVGPLTAYLPRAAMAAALIVTAVTMIDRAEIRRILHSNLGEATILLATLLGTLFLDIQFAVLLGVLLSFILYILHTSTPRVHEVKPDANYKHFLYQPEKTGCPQLGIIEILGDLYFGAVHHVEDYILDHADSHPEQRFLLIRMHNVNDCDFSGIHMLENVVKAYRDRGGDVYLVRPQYRVKQIFATTDFVENLLGTDHILDKDDAITHIFYHVLDPAICIYECPVRVFKECANLPKRVSIAGIPHDHEVISADLHTIKPLTLWQQLHTSALINKYAVNGLGMTPPLVVDVREPREYRQGHIAEAQSIPLATILSKEVKLPTNQPIVLVCRSGRRSRRAAAALQNLGYQNIAILEGGMQAWEAEALLEAVGDSAIGNS
;
A
#
# COMPACT_ATOMS: atom_id res chain seq x y z
N MET A 1 19.35 -59.14 28.22
CA MET A 1 18.16 -58.61 27.52
C MET A 1 17.58 -57.48 28.36
N ALA A 2 17.92 -56.25 27.99
CA ALA A 2 17.46 -55.03 28.64
C ALA A 2 16.27 -54.48 27.86
N THR A 3 15.16 -54.15 28.54
CA THR A 3 14.09 -53.33 27.93
C THR A 3 13.64 -52.27 28.92
N ILE A 4 13.76 -51.03 28.45
CA ILE A 4 13.69 -49.77 29.16
C ILE A 4 12.23 -49.32 29.31
N LYS A 5 11.76 -49.10 30.54
CA LYS A 5 10.63 -48.20 30.84
C LYS A 5 11.18 -46.76 30.90
N ARG A 6 10.72 -45.88 30.02
CA ARG A 6 10.95 -44.43 30.13
C ARG A 6 9.64 -43.74 30.53
N ASN A 7 9.64 -43.17 31.73
CA ASN A 7 8.65 -42.23 32.23
C ASN A 7 8.69 -40.95 31.39
N PHE A 8 7.57 -40.57 30.78
CA PHE A 8 7.33 -39.22 30.27
C PHE A 8 6.54 -38.44 31.31
N SER A 9 7.19 -37.51 31.99
CA SER A 9 6.53 -36.44 32.75
C SER A 9 6.54 -35.19 31.86
N PRO A 10 5.40 -34.53 31.59
CA PRO A 10 5.40 -33.29 30.83
C PRO A 10 5.99 -32.17 31.69
N LYS A 11 7.03 -31.48 31.17
CA LYS A 11 7.50 -30.22 31.76
C LYS A 11 6.44 -29.15 31.52
N PRO A 12 6.13 -28.29 32.49
CA PRO A 12 5.20 -27.18 32.27
C PRO A 12 5.84 -26.18 31.31
N ILE A 13 5.18 -25.94 30.18
CA ILE A 13 5.51 -24.86 29.26
C ILE A 13 5.07 -23.57 29.95
N LYS A 14 6.02 -22.79 30.48
CA LYS A 14 5.74 -21.43 30.96
C LYS A 14 5.29 -20.59 29.77
N GLN A 15 4.04 -20.13 29.79
CA GLN A 15 3.56 -19.08 28.88
C GLN A 15 4.35 -17.80 29.16
N PRO A 16 4.96 -17.16 28.15
CA PRO A 16 5.60 -15.87 28.32
C PRO A 16 4.53 -14.80 28.57
N THR A 17 4.71 -13.98 29.59
CA THR A 17 3.81 -12.85 29.90
C THR A 17 3.95 -11.76 28.83
N ARG A 18 2.83 -11.08 28.56
CA ARG A 18 2.62 -10.07 27.50
C ARG A 18 3.68 -8.94 27.44
N PHE A 19 4.42 -8.71 28.54
CA PHE A 19 5.42 -7.65 28.66
C PHE A 19 6.87 -8.08 28.34
N ASP A 20 7.21 -9.38 28.34
CA ASP A 20 8.57 -9.85 28.00
C ASP A 20 8.86 -9.80 26.48
N THR A 21 7.83 -9.65 25.67
CA THR A 21 7.90 -9.69 24.19
C THR A 21 8.17 -8.35 23.52
N ILE A 22 8.03 -7.22 24.22
CA ILE A 22 8.16 -5.89 23.62
C ILE A 22 9.63 -5.45 23.56
N GLY A 23 10.46 -5.79 24.55
CA GLY A 23 11.88 -5.41 24.60
C GLY A 23 12.84 -6.25 23.74
N LYS A 24 12.43 -7.45 23.28
CA LYS A 24 13.32 -8.41 22.59
C LYS A 24 13.16 -8.50 21.07
N LYS A 25 12.35 -7.65 20.44
CA LYS A 25 12.06 -7.70 18.98
C LYS A 25 12.57 -6.53 18.15
N VAL A 26 13.57 -5.78 18.63
CA VAL A 26 14.43 -4.97 17.74
C VAL A 26 15.83 -5.53 17.81
N ASP A 27 16.09 -6.54 16.98
CA ASP A 27 17.43 -7.09 16.79
C ASP A 27 18.28 -6.03 16.05
N LEU A 28 18.87 -5.09 16.81
CA LEU A 28 19.74 -4.03 16.30
C LEU A 28 20.85 -4.61 15.40
N LYS A 29 21.33 -5.83 15.66
CA LYS A 29 22.32 -6.50 14.80
C LYS A 29 21.77 -6.84 13.41
N ARG A 30 20.47 -7.15 13.27
CA ARG A 30 19.80 -7.28 11.95
C ARG A 30 19.53 -5.93 11.29
N ALA A 31 19.31 -4.87 12.06
CA ALA A 31 19.16 -3.52 11.54
C ALA A 31 20.48 -2.98 10.92
N PHE A 32 21.62 -3.22 11.58
CA PHE A 32 22.95 -2.76 11.17
C PHE A 32 23.72 -3.70 10.22
N ARG A 33 23.31 -4.97 10.05
CA ARG A 33 23.92 -5.92 9.09
C ARG A 33 24.13 -5.41 7.63
N PRO A 34 23.28 -4.53 7.04
CA PRO A 34 23.55 -3.99 5.70
C PRO A 34 24.55 -2.83 5.66
N ALA A 35 24.97 -2.23 6.78
CA ALA A 35 25.91 -1.12 6.76
C ALA A 35 27.25 -1.52 6.12
N GLY A 36 27.73 -2.73 6.41
CA GLY A 36 28.91 -3.30 5.75
C GLY A 36 28.71 -3.51 4.24
N ARG A 37 27.49 -3.85 3.80
CA ARG A 37 27.16 -3.99 2.37
C ARG A 37 27.21 -2.64 1.66
N TYR A 38 26.75 -1.57 2.31
CA TYR A 38 26.76 -0.23 1.72
C TYR A 38 28.17 0.30 1.47
N LEU A 39 29.12 0.00 2.37
CA LEU A 39 30.52 0.43 2.24
C LEU A 39 31.34 -0.41 1.26
N GLN A 40 30.92 -1.64 0.94
CA GLN A 40 31.61 -2.56 0.00
C GLN A 40 31.29 -2.28 -1.48
N ARG A 41 30.48 -1.27 -1.78
CA ARG A 41 30.04 -0.96 -3.14
C ARG A 41 31.18 -0.61 -4.11
N PRO A 42 32.20 0.19 -3.76
CA PRO A 42 33.31 0.49 -4.67
C PRO A 42 34.06 -0.76 -5.13
N TYR A 43 34.30 -1.70 -4.20
CA TYR A 43 34.91 -2.99 -4.50
C TYR A 43 34.05 -3.80 -5.48
N THR A 44 32.73 -3.80 -5.30
CA THR A 44 31.80 -4.47 -6.21
C THR A 44 31.86 -3.84 -7.60
N ILE A 45 31.78 -2.51 -7.71
CA ILE A 45 31.84 -1.78 -8.98
C ILE A 45 33.11 -2.13 -9.75
N LEU A 46 34.27 -2.06 -9.09
CA LEU A 46 35.56 -2.36 -9.72
C LEU A 46 35.68 -3.83 -10.14
N ARG A 47 35.17 -4.77 -9.33
CA ARG A 47 35.23 -6.21 -9.62
C ARG A 47 34.30 -6.62 -10.77
N THR A 48 33.12 -6.01 -10.87
CA THR A 48 32.14 -6.32 -11.92
C THR A 48 32.26 -5.42 -13.14
N TYR A 49 33.32 -4.61 -13.25
CA TYR A 49 33.47 -3.67 -14.35
C TYR A 49 33.80 -4.39 -15.66
N ASP A 50 32.90 -4.30 -16.62
CA ASP A 50 33.14 -4.78 -17.99
C ASP A 50 33.96 -3.74 -18.78
N ARG A 51 35.10 -4.18 -19.33
CA ARG A 51 35.98 -3.35 -20.16
C ARG A 51 35.29 -2.78 -21.39
N GLN A 52 34.22 -3.41 -21.87
CA GLN A 52 33.42 -2.85 -22.97
C GLN A 52 32.80 -1.49 -22.63
N ASN A 53 32.58 -1.21 -21.34
CA ASN A 53 32.03 0.06 -20.86
C ASN A 53 33.09 1.16 -20.70
N LEU A 54 34.39 0.86 -20.85
CA LEU A 54 35.46 1.84 -20.67
C LEU A 54 35.35 3.02 -21.63
N ARG A 55 35.18 2.74 -22.92
CA ARG A 55 35.04 3.78 -23.94
C ARG A 55 33.81 4.67 -23.74
N PRO A 56 32.57 4.13 -23.57
CA PRO A 56 31.41 4.98 -23.35
C PRO A 56 31.50 5.77 -22.05
N ASP A 57 32.00 5.19 -20.96
CA ASP A 57 32.13 5.90 -19.68
C ASP A 57 33.20 7.01 -19.73
N LEU A 58 34.33 6.81 -20.43
CA LEU A 58 35.34 7.86 -20.64
C LEU A 58 34.79 9.03 -21.46
N ILE A 59 34.06 8.72 -22.54
CA ILE A 59 33.43 9.73 -23.40
C ILE A 59 32.38 10.53 -22.63
N ALA A 60 31.52 9.85 -21.89
CA ALA A 60 30.53 10.50 -21.03
C ALA A 60 31.23 11.33 -19.95
N GLY A 61 32.28 10.80 -19.34
CA GLY A 61 33.09 11.46 -18.33
C GLY A 61 33.68 12.79 -18.81
N ILE A 62 34.44 12.79 -19.91
CA ILE A 62 35.09 14.01 -20.41
C ILE A 62 34.05 15.07 -20.83
N THR A 63 32.95 14.64 -21.45
CA THR A 63 31.87 15.55 -21.85
C THR A 63 31.20 16.18 -20.65
N THR A 64 30.92 15.37 -19.63
CA THR A 64 30.34 15.81 -18.35
C THR A 64 31.28 16.79 -17.64
N ALA A 65 32.59 16.50 -17.60
CA ALA A 65 33.60 17.36 -16.95
C ALA A 65 33.60 18.80 -17.49
N VAL A 66 33.55 18.94 -18.82
CA VAL A 66 33.55 20.24 -19.51
C VAL A 66 32.34 21.10 -19.10
N ILE A 67 31.22 20.48 -18.74
CA ILE A 67 29.99 21.18 -18.34
C ILE A 67 29.95 21.42 -16.82
N VAL A 68 30.38 20.44 -16.03
CA VAL A 68 30.34 20.49 -14.56
C VAL A 68 31.26 21.57 -13.99
N ALA A 69 32.47 21.69 -14.52
CA ALA A 69 33.48 22.63 -14.01
C ALA A 69 32.95 24.09 -13.93
N PRO A 70 32.48 24.71 -15.04
CA PRO A 70 31.95 26.07 -15.00
C PRO A 70 30.69 26.23 -14.17
N GLN A 71 29.80 25.22 -14.18
CA GLN A 71 28.59 25.26 -13.38
C GLN A 71 28.89 25.30 -11.89
N SER A 72 29.87 24.49 -11.44
CA SER A 72 30.23 24.41 -10.03
C SER A 72 30.87 25.71 -9.53
N ILE A 73 31.65 26.39 -10.37
CA ILE A 73 32.15 27.75 -10.07
C ILE A 73 31.00 28.74 -9.91
N ALA A 74 30.05 28.77 -10.85
CA ALA A 74 28.90 29.65 -10.76
C ALA A 74 28.09 29.41 -9.49
N PHE A 75 27.94 28.14 -9.09
CA PHE A 75 27.25 27.76 -7.86
C PHE A 75 28.02 28.13 -6.58
N ALA A 76 29.35 28.11 -6.59
CA ALA A 76 30.14 28.64 -5.47
C ALA A 76 29.94 30.15 -5.32
N LEU A 77 29.93 30.89 -6.43
CA LEU A 77 29.70 32.34 -6.42
C LEU A 77 28.30 32.70 -5.92
N ILE A 78 27.27 31.91 -6.27
CA ILE A 78 25.91 32.06 -5.72
C ILE A 78 25.90 31.83 -4.20
N ALA A 79 26.73 30.90 -3.71
CA ALA A 79 26.87 30.65 -2.28
C ALA A 79 27.69 31.74 -1.54
N ASN A 80 28.18 32.77 -2.26
CA ASN A 80 29.16 33.75 -1.80
C ASN A 80 30.45 33.11 -1.27
N LEU A 81 30.92 32.07 -1.97
CA LEU A 81 32.13 31.31 -1.66
C LEU A 81 33.18 31.46 -2.78
N PRO A 82 34.47 31.19 -2.47
CA PRO A 82 35.52 31.15 -3.49
C PRO A 82 35.20 30.16 -4.62
N PRO A 83 35.45 30.52 -5.89
CA PRO A 83 35.22 29.65 -7.06
C PRO A 83 35.80 28.24 -6.93
N GLU A 84 36.96 28.12 -6.29
CA GLU A 84 37.71 26.88 -6.13
C GLU A 84 36.91 25.85 -5.34
N MET A 85 36.17 26.28 -4.31
CA MET A 85 35.36 25.38 -3.48
C MET A 85 34.31 24.64 -4.31
N GLY A 86 33.79 25.29 -5.36
CA GLY A 86 32.85 24.66 -6.30
C GLY A 86 33.49 23.52 -7.07
N LEU A 87 34.69 23.73 -7.62
CA LEU A 87 35.42 22.69 -8.34
C LEU A 87 35.83 21.55 -7.41
N TYR A 88 36.29 21.87 -6.21
CA TYR A 88 36.68 20.88 -5.20
C TYR A 88 35.50 20.00 -4.82
N ALA A 89 34.35 20.61 -4.54
CA ALA A 89 33.12 19.89 -4.26
C ALA A 89 32.71 18.98 -5.43
N ALA A 90 32.76 19.46 -6.68
CA ALA A 90 32.41 18.65 -7.85
C ALA A 90 33.36 17.46 -8.08
N MET A 91 34.65 17.62 -7.84
CA MET A 91 35.63 16.53 -7.95
C MET A 91 35.40 15.47 -6.88
N VAL A 92 35.33 15.87 -5.62
CA VAL A 92 35.23 14.95 -4.49
C VAL A 92 33.84 14.31 -4.43
N GLY A 93 32.80 15.13 -4.61
CA GLY A 93 31.42 14.68 -4.69
C GLY A 93 31.19 13.72 -5.86
N GLY A 94 31.71 14.04 -7.05
CA GLY A 94 31.59 13.20 -8.24
C GLY A 94 32.22 11.81 -8.05
N ILE A 95 33.35 11.72 -7.37
CA ILE A 95 34.03 10.45 -7.08
C ILE A 95 33.28 9.67 -6.00
N ILE A 96 33.09 10.27 -4.82
CA ILE A 96 32.54 9.56 -3.66
C ILE A 96 31.07 9.24 -3.88
N GLY A 97 30.30 10.20 -4.38
CA GLY A 97 28.88 10.03 -4.67
C GLY A 97 28.64 8.90 -5.68
N ALA A 98 29.50 8.71 -6.68
CA ALA A 98 29.33 7.63 -7.64
C ALA A 98 29.81 6.27 -7.11
N LEU A 99 30.91 6.22 -6.37
CA LEU A 99 31.45 4.96 -5.83
C LEU A 99 30.58 4.35 -4.73
N TRP A 100 29.92 5.19 -3.92
CA TRP A 100 29.05 4.75 -2.83
C TRP A 100 27.54 4.98 -3.09
N GLY A 101 27.15 5.79 -4.07
CA GLY A 101 25.74 6.02 -4.42
C GLY A 101 25.13 4.85 -5.21
N SER A 102 23.80 4.81 -5.29
CA SER A 102 23.07 3.74 -5.95
C SER A 102 22.90 3.93 -7.45
N CYS A 103 22.77 5.16 -7.92
CA CYS A 103 22.51 5.48 -9.31
C CYS A 103 23.82 5.61 -10.11
N ASN A 104 23.96 4.87 -11.22
CA ASN A 104 25.19 4.84 -12.00
C ASN A 104 25.52 6.17 -12.70
N GLN A 105 24.51 6.90 -13.20
CA GLN A 105 24.72 8.11 -14.00
C GLN A 105 24.61 9.40 -13.18
N LEU A 106 24.20 9.30 -11.91
CA LEU A 106 24.02 10.44 -11.03
C LEU A 106 25.38 11.08 -10.72
N PHE A 107 25.49 12.39 -10.97
CA PHE A 107 26.66 13.17 -10.63
C PHE A 107 26.37 14.05 -9.41
N THR A 108 27.20 13.91 -8.37
CA THR A 108 27.06 14.67 -7.12
C THR A 108 27.98 15.88 -7.14
N ALA A 109 27.42 17.07 -7.00
CA ALA A 109 28.15 18.34 -7.08
C ALA A 109 27.35 19.46 -6.41
N PRO A 110 27.89 20.67 -6.27
CA PRO A 110 27.09 21.85 -5.96
C PRO A 110 25.95 22.02 -6.96
N THR A 111 24.81 22.47 -6.46
CA THR A 111 23.63 22.80 -7.28
C THR A 111 23.09 24.15 -6.87
N ASN A 112 22.37 24.81 -7.78
CA ASN A 112 21.77 26.13 -7.54
C ASN A 112 21.02 26.22 -6.21
N THR A 113 20.13 25.26 -5.96
CA THR A 113 19.28 25.21 -4.76
C THR A 113 20.10 25.05 -3.50
N ILE A 114 21.06 24.12 -3.50
CA ILE A 114 21.91 23.88 -2.33
C ILE A 114 22.84 25.07 -2.07
N SER A 115 23.40 25.69 -3.10
CA SER A 115 24.22 26.90 -2.97
C SER A 115 23.46 28.07 -2.34
N LEU A 116 22.24 28.35 -2.82
CA LEU A 116 21.39 29.40 -2.25
C LEU A 116 21.03 29.10 -0.79
N LEU A 117 20.73 27.84 -0.48
CA LEU A 117 20.34 27.43 0.86
C LEU A 117 21.52 27.45 1.84
N VAL A 118 22.72 27.08 1.39
CA VAL A 118 23.96 27.22 2.16
C VAL A 118 24.22 28.70 2.44
N PHE A 119 24.14 29.57 1.44
CA PHE A 119 24.28 31.01 1.64
C PHE A 119 23.24 31.56 2.62
N ALA A 120 21.95 31.30 2.39
CA ALA A 120 20.87 31.77 3.25
C ALA A 120 21.00 31.26 4.69
N SER A 121 21.47 30.02 4.87
CA SER A 121 21.66 29.45 6.21
C SER A 121 22.87 30.04 6.92
N LEU A 122 23.99 30.26 6.21
CA LEU A 122 25.20 30.81 6.81
C LEU A 122 25.09 32.31 7.07
N ALA A 123 24.50 33.07 6.15
CA ALA A 123 24.41 34.52 6.21
C ALA A 123 23.57 35.05 7.39
N THR A 124 22.74 34.19 8.00
CA THR A 124 21.97 34.55 9.21
C THR A 124 22.80 34.50 10.49
N VAL A 125 23.95 33.82 10.47
CA VAL A 125 24.79 33.55 11.64
C VAL A 125 26.19 34.14 11.48
N ILE A 126 26.70 34.23 10.26
CA ILE A 126 28.08 34.59 9.94
C ILE A 126 28.11 35.63 8.82
N GLU A 127 28.98 36.63 8.98
CA GLU A 127 29.19 37.66 7.97
C GLU A 127 29.69 37.05 6.64
N PRO A 128 28.96 37.27 5.52
CA PRO A 128 29.32 36.72 4.22
C PRO A 128 30.71 37.19 3.74
N GLY A 129 31.51 36.26 3.21
CA GLY A 129 32.85 36.56 2.67
C GLY A 129 33.99 36.57 3.70
N SER A 130 33.68 36.43 5.00
CA SER A 130 34.70 36.24 6.04
C SER A 130 35.38 34.86 5.93
N GLN A 131 36.58 34.71 6.48
CA GLN A 131 37.24 33.38 6.54
C GLN A 131 36.40 32.36 7.33
N THR A 132 35.74 32.81 8.39
CA THR A 132 34.82 31.98 9.18
C THR A 132 33.66 31.47 8.33
N PHE A 133 33.14 32.27 7.39
CA PHE A 133 32.08 31.88 6.47
C PHE A 133 32.51 30.70 5.57
N ILE A 134 33.75 30.74 5.08
CA ILE A 134 34.33 29.70 4.21
C ILE A 134 34.45 28.37 4.97
N TYR A 135 35.06 28.36 6.16
CA TYR A 135 35.19 27.13 6.94
C TYR A 135 33.84 26.63 7.48
N ALA A 136 32.90 27.53 7.80
CA ALA A 136 31.54 27.16 8.20
C ALA A 136 30.76 26.48 7.06
N ALA A 137 30.98 26.87 5.79
CA ALA A 137 30.40 26.19 4.65
C ALA A 137 30.91 24.75 4.50
N GLY A 138 32.22 24.53 4.70
CA GLY A 138 32.81 23.19 4.75
C GLY A 138 32.29 22.37 5.92
N LEU A 139 32.19 22.96 7.12
CA LEU A 139 31.62 22.30 8.30
C LEU A 139 30.15 21.92 8.09
N MET A 140 29.35 22.81 7.51
CA MET A 140 27.95 22.53 7.15
C MET A 140 27.86 21.35 6.18
N ALA A 141 28.77 21.25 5.20
CA ALA A 141 28.83 20.09 4.30
C ALA A 141 29.08 18.78 5.06
N VAL A 142 30.00 18.78 6.03
CA VAL A 142 30.24 17.62 6.89
C VAL A 142 29.00 17.28 7.72
N MET A 143 28.33 18.27 8.32
CA MET A 143 27.10 18.07 9.09
C MET A 143 25.99 17.46 8.24
N VAL A 144 25.76 18.02 7.05
CA VAL A 144 24.80 17.50 6.06
C VAL A 144 25.13 16.04 5.72
N GLY A 145 26.41 15.77 5.43
CA GLY A 145 26.84 14.43 5.07
C GLY A 145 26.68 13.41 6.19
N VAL A 146 26.97 13.78 7.45
CA VAL A 146 26.72 12.94 8.63
C VAL A 146 25.23 12.64 8.79
N LEU A 147 24.37 13.65 8.67
CA LEU A 147 22.92 13.47 8.76
C LEU A 147 22.41 12.51 7.67
N GLN A 148 22.80 12.72 6.41
CA GLN A 148 22.43 11.85 5.29
C GLN A 148 22.92 10.40 5.48
N PHE A 149 24.17 10.23 5.93
CA PHE A 149 24.74 8.93 6.21
C PHE A 149 23.97 8.18 7.31
N VAL A 150 23.63 8.87 8.40
CA VAL A 150 22.81 8.32 9.49
C VAL A 150 21.43 7.92 8.99
N LEU A 151 20.76 8.78 8.22
CA LEU A 151 19.45 8.50 7.63
C LEU A 151 19.49 7.28 6.69
N GLY A 152 20.56 7.13 5.90
CA GLY A 152 20.77 6.00 5.01
C GLY A 152 20.96 4.68 5.77
N ILE A 153 21.79 4.67 6.83
CA ILE A 153 21.98 3.49 7.68
C ILE A 153 20.72 3.13 8.47
N ALA A 154 19.96 4.14 8.92
CA ALA A 154 18.66 3.96 9.57
C ALA A 154 17.55 3.45 8.62
N ARG A 155 17.85 3.32 7.32
CA ARG A 155 16.95 2.85 6.25
C ARG A 155 15.72 3.73 6.02
N LEU A 156 15.87 5.03 6.26
CA LEU A 156 14.77 5.99 6.07
C LEU A 156 14.51 6.35 4.60
N GLY A 157 15.35 5.87 3.68
CA GLY A 157 15.11 5.96 2.23
C GLY A 157 13.94 5.09 1.74
N MET A 158 13.43 4.15 2.55
CA MET A 158 12.24 3.35 2.21
C MET A 158 11.00 4.22 1.97
N LEU A 159 10.91 5.37 2.66
CA LEU A 159 9.79 6.30 2.50
C LEU A 159 9.71 6.91 1.09
N VAL A 160 10.76 6.78 0.27
CA VAL A 160 10.79 7.28 -1.10
C VAL A 160 10.41 6.20 -2.14
N ASN A 161 10.20 4.95 -1.73
CA ASN A 161 9.75 3.88 -2.64
C ASN A 161 8.28 4.05 -3.10
N PHE A 162 7.55 5.02 -2.54
CA PHE A 162 6.16 5.32 -2.89
C PHE A 162 6.03 6.30 -4.08
N VAL A 163 7.13 6.60 -4.76
CA VAL A 163 7.11 7.39 -6.00
C VAL A 163 6.54 6.51 -7.13
N SER A 164 5.31 6.80 -7.56
CA SER A 164 4.68 6.09 -8.67
C SER A 164 5.37 6.40 -10.01
N HIS A 165 5.23 5.49 -10.98
CA HIS A 165 5.80 5.69 -12.32
C HIS A 165 5.29 6.98 -12.99
N SER A 166 4.03 7.34 -12.76
CA SER A 166 3.41 8.58 -13.25
C SER A 166 4.09 9.84 -12.70
N VAL A 167 4.51 9.84 -11.43
CA VAL A 167 5.30 10.95 -10.85
C VAL A 167 6.64 11.07 -11.58
N ILE A 168 7.33 9.95 -11.82
CA ILE A 168 8.65 9.98 -12.44
C ILE A 168 8.59 10.55 -13.87
N ILE A 169 7.61 10.10 -14.67
CA ILE A 169 7.43 10.58 -16.05
C ILE A 169 6.99 12.06 -16.06
N GLY A 170 6.07 12.45 -15.19
CA GLY A 170 5.63 13.85 -15.06
C GLY A 170 6.78 14.78 -14.67
N PHE A 171 7.59 14.36 -13.70
CA PHE A 171 8.78 15.07 -13.24
C PHE A 171 9.86 15.19 -14.33
N ALA A 172 10.23 14.08 -14.97
CA ALA A 172 11.24 14.07 -16.02
C ALA A 172 10.85 14.99 -17.19
N THR A 173 9.57 14.98 -17.56
CA THR A 173 9.01 15.83 -18.61
C THR A 173 9.06 17.31 -18.20
N GLY A 174 8.61 17.65 -16.98
CA GLY A 174 8.61 19.02 -16.48
C GLY A 174 10.02 19.58 -16.38
N ALA A 175 10.96 18.80 -15.85
CA ALA A 175 12.34 19.21 -15.72
C ALA A 175 13.04 19.32 -17.09
N GLY A 176 12.69 18.47 -18.07
CA GLY A 176 13.10 18.62 -19.46
C GLY A 176 12.62 19.95 -20.07
N ILE A 177 11.34 20.30 -19.89
CA ILE A 177 10.79 21.59 -20.35
C ILE A 177 11.47 22.77 -19.65
N LEU A 178 11.70 22.69 -18.35
CA LEU A 178 12.36 23.74 -17.58
C LEU A 178 13.80 23.98 -18.07
N ILE A 179 14.56 22.91 -18.35
CA ILE A 179 15.88 23.05 -18.99
C ILE A 179 15.73 23.72 -20.35
N LEU A 180 14.80 23.29 -21.20
CA LEU A 180 14.61 23.90 -22.52
C LEU A 180 14.42 25.42 -22.41
N VAL A 181 13.54 25.88 -21.54
CA VAL A 181 13.26 27.31 -21.35
C VAL A 181 14.48 28.05 -20.77
N ASN A 182 15.07 27.52 -19.70
CA ASN A 182 16.19 28.18 -19.00
C ASN A 182 17.46 28.27 -19.84
N GLN A 183 17.58 27.43 -20.87
CA GLN A 183 18.71 27.47 -21.79
C GLN A 183 18.51 28.40 -23.00
N ILE A 184 17.31 28.95 -23.23
CA ILE A 184 17.07 29.90 -24.35
C ILE A 184 17.88 31.19 -24.16
N SER A 185 17.87 31.77 -22.95
CA SER A 185 18.63 33.00 -22.64
C SER A 185 20.13 32.88 -22.95
N PRO A 186 20.87 31.88 -22.40
CA PRO A 186 22.29 31.71 -22.71
C PRO A 186 22.55 31.26 -24.16
N LEU A 187 21.57 30.65 -24.84
CA LEU A 187 21.68 30.34 -26.27
C LEU A 187 21.63 31.61 -27.13
N LEU A 188 20.76 32.56 -26.81
CA LEU A 188 20.57 33.82 -27.53
C LEU A 188 21.54 34.94 -27.08
N GLY A 189 22.30 34.72 -26.01
CA GLY A 189 23.19 35.72 -25.43
C GLY A 189 22.47 36.85 -24.68
N ILE A 190 21.25 36.60 -24.23
CA ILE A 190 20.47 37.56 -23.43
C ILE A 190 20.80 37.35 -21.95
N SER A 191 21.09 38.41 -21.22
CA SER A 191 21.30 38.34 -19.77
C SER A 191 19.97 38.50 -19.04
N LEU A 192 19.43 37.41 -18.50
CA LEU A 192 18.25 37.41 -17.64
C LEU A 192 18.61 36.88 -16.25
N PRO A 193 18.08 37.46 -15.17
CA PRO A 193 18.12 36.82 -13.87
C PRO A 193 17.40 35.46 -13.95
N ARG A 194 17.94 34.45 -13.26
CA ARG A 194 17.27 33.15 -13.15
C ARG A 194 16.11 33.29 -12.19
N ASP A 195 14.93 32.99 -12.68
CA ASP A 195 13.67 33.08 -11.93
C ASP A 195 12.70 32.00 -12.44
N ASN A 196 11.46 32.03 -11.98
CA ASN A 196 10.39 31.16 -12.40
C ASN A 196 10.21 31.15 -13.92
N ILE A 197 9.68 30.04 -14.45
CA ILE A 197 9.53 29.82 -15.89
C ILE A 197 8.75 30.95 -16.58
N LEU A 198 7.72 31.49 -15.93
CA LEU A 198 6.88 32.56 -16.46
C LEU A 198 7.66 33.88 -16.60
N VAL A 199 8.44 34.23 -15.58
CA VAL A 199 9.31 35.43 -15.59
C VAL A 199 10.39 35.28 -16.65
N THR A 200 10.96 34.09 -16.78
CA THR A 200 11.98 33.79 -17.80
C THR A 200 11.40 33.92 -19.21
N ILE A 201 10.24 33.31 -19.50
CA ILE A 201 9.57 33.42 -20.80
C ILE A 201 9.23 34.87 -21.12
N TYR A 202 8.61 35.59 -20.18
CA TYR A 202 8.25 36.99 -20.35
C TYR A 202 9.50 37.86 -20.58
N GLY A 203 10.56 37.63 -19.81
CA GLY A 203 11.86 38.30 -19.94
C GLY A 203 12.51 38.05 -21.31
N ILE A 204 12.42 36.83 -21.85
CA ILE A 204 12.89 36.52 -23.21
C ILE A 204 12.10 37.34 -24.23
N PHE A 205 10.76 37.38 -24.12
CA PHE A 205 9.91 38.15 -25.04
C PHE A 205 10.23 39.65 -25.02
N LEU A 206 10.45 40.23 -23.84
CA LEU A 206 10.81 41.65 -23.73
C LEU A 206 12.20 41.97 -24.29
N ASN A 207 13.13 41.02 -24.24
CA ASN A 207 14.53 41.21 -24.64
C ASN A 207 14.86 40.60 -26.01
N LEU A 208 13.87 40.34 -26.86
CA LEU A 208 14.06 39.84 -28.23
C LEU A 208 14.95 40.76 -29.09
N ILE A 209 14.94 42.07 -28.80
CA ILE A 209 15.74 43.06 -29.54
C ILE A 209 17.20 43.07 -29.09
N SER A 210 17.50 42.67 -27.84
CA SER A 210 18.86 42.65 -27.27
C SER A 210 19.61 41.33 -27.51
N ILE A 211 19.17 40.53 -28.50
CA ILE A 211 19.85 39.30 -28.89
C ILE A 211 21.27 39.61 -29.39
N ASN A 212 22.25 38.91 -28.83
CA ASN A 212 23.60 38.91 -29.38
C ASN A 212 23.69 37.86 -30.50
N TRP A 213 23.63 38.32 -31.75
CA TRP A 213 23.63 37.45 -32.93
C TRP A 213 24.87 36.56 -33.04
N ALA A 214 26.04 37.01 -32.60
CA ALA A 214 27.25 36.19 -32.61
C ALA A 214 27.10 35.00 -31.63
N THR A 215 26.55 35.24 -30.45
CA THR A 215 26.26 34.21 -29.45
C THR A 215 25.20 33.24 -29.94
N ALA A 216 24.10 33.76 -30.50
CA ALA A 216 23.04 32.96 -31.08
C ALA A 216 23.54 32.06 -32.21
N LEU A 217 24.39 32.57 -33.11
CA LEU A 217 24.97 31.79 -34.20
C LEU A 217 25.90 30.68 -33.68
N ILE A 218 26.71 30.95 -32.65
CA ILE A 218 27.56 29.93 -32.00
C ILE A 218 26.70 28.86 -31.32
N GLY A 219 25.63 29.25 -30.61
CA GLY A 219 24.71 28.30 -30.00
C GLY A 219 23.96 27.44 -31.02
N LEU A 220 23.40 28.05 -32.06
CA LEU A 220 22.68 27.35 -33.12
C LEU A 220 23.61 26.48 -33.98
N SER A 221 24.85 26.90 -34.22
CA SER A 221 25.84 26.07 -34.90
C SER A 221 26.26 24.88 -34.04
N ALA A 222 26.49 25.06 -32.73
CA ALA A 222 26.71 23.93 -31.81
C ALA A 222 25.55 22.93 -31.87
N MET A 223 24.31 23.41 -31.79
CA MET A 223 23.09 22.60 -31.92
C MET A 223 23.08 21.82 -33.24
N GLY A 224 23.32 22.52 -34.35
CA GLY A 224 23.35 21.94 -35.69
C GLY A 224 24.43 20.85 -35.81
N ILE A 225 25.63 21.11 -35.30
CA ILE A 225 26.73 20.13 -35.27
C ILE A 225 26.35 18.90 -34.46
N ILE A 226 25.77 19.07 -33.27
CA ILE A 226 25.35 17.94 -32.41
C ILE A 226 24.34 17.06 -33.17
N LEU A 227 23.30 17.66 -33.76
CA LEU A 227 22.26 16.94 -34.47
C LEU A 227 22.78 16.29 -35.76
N PHE A 228 23.64 16.98 -36.50
CA PHE A 228 24.24 16.49 -37.73
C PHE A 228 25.15 15.28 -37.48
N ILE A 229 26.07 15.37 -36.52
CA ILE A 229 26.94 14.25 -36.18
C ILE A 229 26.11 13.08 -35.64
N ARG A 230 25.09 13.35 -34.82
CA ARG A 230 24.19 12.30 -34.29
C ARG A 230 23.46 11.54 -35.39
N ARG A 231 23.11 12.22 -36.49
CA ARG A 231 22.49 11.59 -37.68
C ARG A 231 23.47 10.69 -38.44
N ILE A 232 24.75 11.06 -38.49
CA ILE A 232 25.78 10.26 -39.17
C ILE A 232 26.20 9.07 -38.32
N ASN A 233 26.56 9.31 -37.06
CA ASN A 233 27.05 8.29 -36.16
C ASN A 233 26.74 8.63 -34.69
N THR A 234 25.84 7.86 -34.10
CA THR A 234 25.44 7.99 -32.69
C THR A 234 26.54 7.58 -31.69
N ARG A 235 27.64 6.97 -32.15
CA ARG A 235 28.76 6.55 -31.29
C ARG A 235 29.82 7.65 -31.08
N LEU A 236 29.74 8.76 -31.80
CA LEU A 236 30.67 9.87 -31.64
C LEU A 236 30.24 10.78 -30.48
N PRO A 237 31.19 11.41 -29.75
CA PRO A 237 30.89 12.34 -28.67
C PRO A 237 30.42 13.69 -29.24
N THR A 238 29.18 13.73 -29.72
CA THR A 238 28.64 14.84 -30.54
C THR A 238 28.70 16.19 -29.83
N THR A 239 28.37 16.21 -28.54
CA THR A 239 28.42 17.34 -27.62
C THR A 239 29.85 17.86 -27.44
N LEU A 240 30.81 16.98 -27.12
CA LEU A 240 32.22 17.34 -26.98
C LEU A 240 32.80 17.92 -28.27
N ILE A 241 32.52 17.27 -29.41
CA ILE A 241 33.00 17.75 -30.73
C ILE A 241 32.43 19.14 -31.03
N ALA A 242 31.14 19.35 -30.79
CA ALA A 242 30.52 20.66 -30.98
C ALA A 242 31.14 21.74 -30.08
N MET A 243 31.42 21.42 -28.81
CA MET A 243 32.08 22.35 -27.89
C MET A 243 33.52 22.67 -28.32
N ILE A 244 34.29 21.68 -28.79
CA ILE A 244 35.65 21.90 -29.32
C ILE A 244 35.61 22.80 -30.55
N ILE A 245 34.76 22.47 -31.53
CA ILE A 245 34.65 23.24 -32.79
C ILE A 245 34.23 24.68 -32.49
N THR A 246 33.21 24.88 -31.65
CA THR A 246 32.74 26.24 -31.34
C THR A 246 33.73 27.03 -30.50
N SER A 247 34.48 26.39 -29.58
CA SER A 247 35.56 27.06 -28.85
C SER A 247 36.68 27.50 -29.79
N LEU A 248 37.03 26.67 -30.79
CA LEU A 248 38.01 27.01 -31.81
C LEU A 248 37.54 28.20 -32.67
N LEU A 249 36.26 28.22 -33.05
CA LEU A 249 35.68 29.36 -33.77
C LEU A 249 35.72 30.64 -32.95
N VAL A 250 35.40 30.58 -31.64
CA VAL A 250 35.49 31.73 -30.75
C VAL A 250 36.93 32.24 -30.63
N ALA A 251 37.90 31.33 -30.53
CA ALA A 251 39.32 31.70 -30.44
C ALA A 251 39.87 32.29 -31.76
N ILE A 252 39.56 31.69 -32.92
CA ILE A 252 40.10 32.14 -34.22
C ILE A 252 39.53 33.50 -34.64
N PHE A 253 38.23 33.73 -34.42
CA PHE A 253 37.53 34.94 -34.85
C PHE A 253 37.39 36.01 -33.77
N ASP A 254 38.05 35.80 -32.62
CA ASP A 254 38.02 36.64 -31.44
C ASP A 254 36.61 37.10 -31.05
N LEU A 255 35.67 36.13 -31.02
CA LEU A 255 34.24 36.43 -30.85
C LEU A 255 33.91 36.92 -29.44
N GLN A 256 34.86 36.84 -28.49
CA GLN A 256 34.74 37.43 -27.16
C GLN A 256 34.55 38.95 -27.24
N GLU A 257 35.29 39.65 -28.12
CA GLU A 257 35.13 41.09 -28.35
C GLU A 257 33.75 41.44 -28.93
N LYS A 258 33.13 40.50 -29.65
CA LYS A 258 31.77 40.63 -30.20
C LYS A 258 30.67 40.29 -29.19
N GLY A 259 31.03 40.14 -27.92
CA GLY A 259 30.10 39.90 -26.81
C GLY A 259 29.70 38.44 -26.62
N VAL A 260 30.42 37.47 -27.21
CA VAL A 260 30.18 36.05 -26.93
C VAL A 260 30.64 35.73 -25.51
N ALA A 261 29.66 35.44 -24.64
CA ALA A 261 29.93 35.11 -23.25
C ALA A 261 30.63 33.75 -23.14
N THR A 262 31.82 33.75 -22.53
CA THR A 262 32.62 32.57 -22.24
C THR A 262 32.68 32.29 -20.74
N ILE A 263 33.31 31.17 -20.37
CA ILE A 263 33.41 30.73 -18.98
C ILE A 263 34.49 31.48 -18.20
N GLY A 264 35.58 31.89 -18.87
CA GLY A 264 36.75 32.47 -18.23
C GLY A 264 37.77 31.41 -17.79
N GLN A 265 38.81 31.86 -17.09
CA GLN A 265 39.90 30.99 -16.63
C GLN A 265 39.47 30.22 -15.38
N LEU A 266 39.78 28.92 -15.35
CA LEU A 266 39.60 28.08 -14.17
C LEU A 266 40.71 28.37 -13.14
N PRO A 267 40.38 28.46 -11.84
CA PRO A 267 41.42 28.57 -10.82
C PRO A 267 42.21 27.27 -10.68
N VAL A 268 43.47 27.38 -10.25
CA VAL A 268 44.45 26.28 -10.24
C VAL A 268 44.77 25.88 -8.79
N GLY A 269 44.52 24.61 -8.43
CA GLY A 269 44.93 24.02 -7.16
C GLY A 269 44.39 22.61 -6.94
N LEU A 270 45.11 21.77 -6.20
CA LEU A 270 44.54 20.54 -5.64
C LEU A 270 43.61 20.91 -4.48
N PRO A 271 42.52 20.17 -4.25
CA PRO A 271 41.66 20.39 -3.08
C PRO A 271 42.46 20.13 -1.79
N PRO A 272 42.76 21.16 -0.99
CA PRO A 272 43.48 20.96 0.26
C PRO A 272 42.56 20.36 1.32
N LEU A 273 43.13 19.69 2.32
CA LEU A 273 42.37 19.32 3.51
C LEU A 273 41.97 20.60 4.25
N ALA A 274 40.69 20.73 4.55
CA ALA A 274 40.15 21.88 5.26
C ALA A 274 40.42 21.76 6.77
N ASP A 275 40.92 22.84 7.37
CA ASP A 275 41.01 22.97 8.83
C ASP A 275 39.63 23.41 9.37
N LEU A 276 38.76 22.44 9.59
CA LEU A 276 37.39 22.67 10.01
C LEU A 276 37.26 22.70 11.54
N PRO A 277 36.49 23.65 12.12
CA PRO A 277 36.22 23.70 13.56
C PRO A 277 35.20 22.64 14.00
N VAL A 278 35.51 21.35 13.79
CA VAL A 278 34.61 20.21 14.06
C VAL A 278 34.30 19.99 15.54
N LEU A 279 35.03 20.63 16.44
CA LEU A 279 34.82 20.58 17.89
C LEU A 279 34.09 21.82 18.44
N ASP A 280 33.80 22.82 17.61
CA ASP A 280 33.05 24.00 18.03
C ASP A 280 31.55 23.69 18.11
N LEU A 281 31.13 23.23 19.30
CA LEU A 281 29.75 22.86 19.57
C LEU A 281 28.78 24.05 19.44
N ASN A 282 29.24 25.28 19.68
CA ASN A 282 28.40 26.47 19.54
C ASN A 282 28.11 26.75 18.07
N LEU A 283 29.14 26.69 17.22
CA LEU A 283 28.99 26.83 15.78
C LEU A 283 28.11 25.69 15.22
N ILE A 284 28.37 24.44 15.59
CA ILE A 284 27.54 23.29 15.19
C ILE A 284 26.08 23.50 15.62
N GLY A 285 25.84 23.96 16.85
CA GLY A 285 24.51 24.30 17.35
C GLY A 285 23.81 25.33 16.47
N SER A 286 24.50 26.43 16.13
CA SER A 286 23.95 27.50 15.29
C SER A 286 23.68 27.07 13.84
N LEU A 287 24.49 26.16 13.28
CA LEU A 287 24.36 25.68 11.90
C LEU A 287 23.37 24.52 11.77
N SER A 288 22.94 23.91 12.88
CA SER A 288 22.15 22.67 12.89
C SER A 288 20.84 22.77 12.11
N ALA A 289 20.08 23.86 12.30
CA ALA A 289 18.83 24.11 11.57
C ALA A 289 19.05 24.24 10.06
N GLY A 290 20.09 24.98 9.65
CA GLY A 290 20.49 25.10 8.26
C GLY A 290 20.95 23.76 7.66
N ALA A 291 21.76 23.00 8.39
CA ALA A 291 22.22 21.68 7.95
C ALA A 291 21.07 20.67 7.81
N LEU A 292 20.06 20.71 8.70
CA LEU A 292 18.85 19.90 8.57
C LEU A 292 18.04 20.27 7.32
N ALA A 293 17.87 21.57 7.06
CA ALA A 293 17.19 22.05 5.86
C ALA A 293 17.93 21.61 4.59
N VAL A 294 19.24 21.85 4.52
CA VAL A 294 20.08 21.43 3.39
C VAL A 294 20.05 19.91 3.21
N THR A 295 20.06 19.14 4.30
CA THR A 295 19.95 17.68 4.25
C THR A 295 18.63 17.23 3.64
N ALA A 296 17.51 17.75 4.15
CA ALA A 296 16.17 17.37 3.68
C ALA A 296 16.02 17.68 2.19
N ILE A 297 16.41 18.89 1.77
CA ILE A 297 16.35 19.32 0.39
C ILE A 297 17.29 18.50 -0.52
N SER A 298 18.54 18.28 -0.09
CA SER A 298 19.52 17.50 -0.85
C SER A 298 19.05 16.05 -1.07
N LEU A 299 18.45 15.41 -0.05
CA LEU A 299 17.91 14.06 -0.17
C LEU A 299 16.70 13.99 -1.09
N VAL A 300 15.72 14.91 -0.95
CA VAL A 300 14.54 14.94 -1.83
C VAL A 300 14.97 15.14 -3.28
N GLN A 301 15.84 16.11 -3.54
CA GLN A 301 16.35 16.41 -4.88
C GLN A 301 17.11 15.21 -5.46
N THR A 302 18.05 14.64 -4.71
CA THR A 302 18.85 13.51 -5.20
C THR A 302 17.96 12.32 -5.53
N THR A 303 16.99 12.01 -4.67
CA THR A 303 16.14 10.83 -4.87
C THR A 303 15.24 11.01 -6.09
N ALA A 304 14.67 12.20 -6.29
CA ALA A 304 13.90 12.53 -7.48
C ALA A 304 14.70 12.33 -8.78
N ILE A 305 15.94 12.83 -8.80
CA ILE A 305 16.82 12.70 -9.96
C ILE A 305 17.23 11.24 -10.18
N ALA A 306 17.58 10.54 -9.11
CA ALA A 306 17.97 9.14 -9.17
C ALA A 306 16.82 8.26 -9.71
N HIS A 307 15.57 8.48 -9.29
CA HIS A 307 14.41 7.80 -9.86
C HIS A 307 14.15 8.18 -11.32
N SER A 308 14.29 9.46 -11.68
CA SER A 308 14.17 9.92 -13.08
C SER A 308 15.16 9.24 -14.00
N VAL A 309 16.43 9.16 -13.58
CA VAL A 309 17.49 8.45 -14.31
C VAL A 309 17.24 6.94 -14.32
N ALA A 310 16.77 6.38 -13.20
CA ALA A 310 16.45 4.96 -13.11
C ALA A 310 15.32 4.54 -14.04
N ALA A 311 14.27 5.35 -14.18
CA ALA A 311 13.18 5.10 -15.12
C ALA A 311 13.64 5.08 -16.58
N GLN A 312 14.57 5.97 -16.95
CA GLN A 312 15.12 6.00 -18.32
C GLN A 312 16.09 4.84 -18.62
N THR A 313 16.76 4.31 -17.59
CA THR A 313 17.77 3.26 -17.73
C THR A 313 17.26 1.85 -17.42
N GLY A 314 16.13 1.74 -16.74
CA GLY A 314 15.62 0.48 -16.18
C GLY A 314 16.46 -0.06 -15.01
N GLN A 315 17.38 0.73 -14.44
CA GLN A 315 18.24 0.28 -13.35
C GLN A 315 17.46 0.19 -12.03
N ARG A 316 17.87 -0.73 -11.15
CA ARG A 316 17.28 -0.82 -9.80
C ARG A 316 17.98 0.16 -8.87
N LEU A 317 17.19 1.02 -8.22
CA LEU A 317 17.68 1.98 -7.24
C LEU A 317 17.49 1.45 -5.81
N ASP A 318 18.51 1.58 -4.97
CA ASP A 318 18.40 1.46 -3.52
C ASP A 318 18.58 2.85 -2.90
N SER A 319 17.48 3.47 -2.48
CA SER A 319 17.49 4.83 -1.93
C SER A 319 18.32 4.94 -0.64
N ASN A 320 18.41 3.87 0.17
CA ASN A 320 19.23 3.90 1.38
C ASN A 320 20.72 3.93 1.04
N GLN A 321 21.13 3.16 0.03
CA GLN A 321 22.49 3.22 -0.48
C GLN A 321 22.80 4.59 -1.11
N GLU A 322 21.83 5.18 -1.83
CA GLU A 322 21.99 6.53 -2.37
C GLU A 322 22.21 7.55 -1.25
N PHE A 323 21.47 7.46 -0.14
CA PHE A 323 21.65 8.35 1.02
C PHE A 323 23.02 8.18 1.66
N VAL A 324 23.52 6.94 1.77
CA VAL A 324 24.88 6.67 2.24
C VAL A 324 25.91 7.28 1.30
N GLY A 325 25.73 7.14 -0.01
CA GLY A 325 26.60 7.73 -1.03
C GLY A 325 26.66 9.25 -0.96
N GLN A 326 25.51 9.92 -0.89
CA GLN A 326 25.42 11.37 -0.71
C GLN A 326 26.01 11.84 0.61
N GLY A 327 25.77 11.08 1.68
CA GLY A 327 26.31 11.39 3.00
C GLY A 327 27.84 11.36 3.02
N LEU A 328 28.43 10.29 2.50
CA LEU A 328 29.87 10.19 2.35
C LEU A 328 30.43 11.25 1.40
N ALA A 329 29.72 11.56 0.31
CA ALA A 329 30.12 12.59 -0.64
C ALA A 329 30.18 13.96 0.03
N ASN A 330 29.15 14.37 0.78
CA ASN A 330 29.11 15.64 1.49
C ASN A 330 30.16 15.74 2.61
N ILE A 331 30.41 14.65 3.35
CA ILE A 331 31.53 14.57 4.30
C ILE A 331 32.86 14.82 3.57
N GLY A 332 33.08 14.12 2.46
CA GLY A 332 34.30 14.29 1.65
C GLY A 332 34.42 15.70 1.10
N MET A 333 33.36 16.27 0.53
CA MET A 333 33.37 17.62 -0.02
C MET A 333 33.78 18.63 1.05
N GLY A 334 33.21 18.56 2.27
CA GLY A 334 33.60 19.45 3.37
C GLY A 334 35.07 19.29 3.79
N LEU A 335 35.54 18.04 3.96
CA LEU A 335 36.92 17.76 4.37
C LEU A 335 37.98 18.20 3.35
N PHE A 336 37.62 18.26 2.07
CA PHE A 336 38.50 18.65 0.96
C PHE A 336 38.22 20.07 0.46
N SER A 337 37.84 20.97 1.36
CA SER A 337 37.64 22.41 1.10
C SER A 337 36.57 22.73 0.06
N GLY A 338 35.59 21.86 -0.10
CA GLY A 338 34.34 22.11 -0.81
C GLY A 338 33.22 22.49 0.15
N PHE A 339 32.01 22.61 -0.39
CA PHE A 339 30.78 22.88 0.37
C PHE A 339 29.69 21.87 -0.01
N ALA A 340 28.54 21.97 0.66
CA ALA A 340 27.47 20.99 0.51
C ALA A 340 26.94 20.95 -0.93
N GLY A 341 26.57 19.74 -1.38
CA GLY A 341 26.03 19.49 -2.71
C GLY A 341 24.92 18.44 -2.71
N SER A 342 24.43 18.13 -3.90
CA SER A 342 23.40 17.13 -4.15
C SER A 342 23.59 16.50 -5.54
N GLY A 343 22.75 15.52 -5.88
CA GLY A 343 22.63 15.08 -7.26
C GLY A 343 22.25 16.23 -8.20
N SER A 344 22.99 16.40 -9.30
CA SER A 344 22.70 17.43 -10.31
C SER A 344 21.93 16.86 -11.49
N PHE A 345 20.72 17.35 -11.71
CA PHE A 345 19.82 16.84 -12.76
C PHE A 345 20.39 17.04 -14.16
N SER A 346 20.77 18.28 -14.51
CA SER A 346 21.31 18.62 -15.83
C SER A 346 22.59 17.84 -16.14
N VAL A 347 23.47 17.70 -15.15
CA VAL A 347 24.73 16.97 -15.30
C VAL A 347 24.48 15.48 -15.48
N SER A 348 23.62 14.89 -14.67
CA SER A 348 23.29 13.46 -14.75
C SER A 348 22.57 13.12 -16.05
N ALA A 349 21.70 14.02 -16.54
CA ALA A 349 21.03 13.89 -17.83
C ALA A 349 22.03 13.92 -19.00
N ILE A 350 23.02 14.82 -18.97
CA ILE A 350 24.11 14.85 -19.95
C ILE A 350 24.94 13.56 -19.89
N ASN A 351 25.29 13.13 -18.67
CA ASN A 351 26.10 11.94 -18.47
C ASN A 351 25.40 10.71 -19.10
N LEU A 352 24.11 10.55 -18.82
CA LEU A 352 23.26 9.53 -19.43
C LEU A 352 23.16 9.67 -20.95
N ALA A 353 22.90 10.87 -21.46
CA ALA A 353 22.73 11.13 -22.88
C ALA A 353 24.00 10.87 -23.71
N ASN A 354 25.18 11.03 -23.10
CA ASN A 354 26.47 10.71 -23.72
C ASN A 354 26.87 9.23 -23.53
N GLY A 355 25.96 8.40 -23.05
CA GLY A 355 26.09 6.95 -23.06
C GLY A 355 26.72 6.34 -21.81
N ALA A 356 26.81 7.08 -20.69
CA ALA A 356 27.30 6.54 -19.43
C ALA A 356 26.55 5.25 -19.03
N LYS A 357 27.29 4.18 -18.80
CA LYS A 357 26.74 2.86 -18.44
C LYS A 357 26.95 2.54 -16.97
N THR A 358 28.04 3.02 -16.38
CA THR A 358 28.41 2.65 -15.00
C THR A 358 28.70 3.88 -14.14
N ALA A 359 28.79 3.64 -12.83
CA ALA A 359 29.22 4.63 -11.85
C ALA A 359 30.66 5.12 -12.03
N LEU A 360 31.46 4.52 -12.93
CA LEU A 360 32.78 5.06 -13.26
C LEU A 360 32.70 6.28 -14.19
N ALA A 361 31.61 6.52 -14.91
CA ALA A 361 31.49 7.70 -15.76
C ALA A 361 31.58 9.04 -14.97
N PRO A 362 30.84 9.22 -13.85
CA PRO A 362 31.07 10.37 -12.97
C PRO A 362 32.49 10.43 -12.36
N VAL A 363 33.09 9.28 -12.03
CA VAL A 363 34.47 9.22 -11.51
C VAL A 363 35.46 9.72 -12.56
N PHE A 364 35.32 9.29 -13.81
CA PHE A 364 36.13 9.80 -14.92
C PHE A 364 35.91 11.29 -15.14
N ALA A 365 34.66 11.78 -15.08
CA ALA A 365 34.38 13.21 -15.15
C ALA A 365 35.14 14.00 -14.08
N ALA A 366 35.08 13.58 -12.82
CA ALA A 366 35.85 14.21 -11.74
C ALA A 366 37.37 14.14 -11.98
N GLY A 367 37.88 13.01 -12.48
CA GLY A 367 39.29 12.88 -12.89
C GLY A 367 39.67 13.81 -14.03
N PHE A 368 38.79 14.02 -15.01
CA PHE A 368 39.03 14.98 -16.10
C PHE A 368 38.97 16.43 -15.64
N ILE A 369 38.12 16.77 -14.66
CA ILE A 369 38.15 18.11 -14.02
C ILE A 369 39.52 18.32 -13.36
N LEU A 370 40.01 17.32 -12.63
CA LEU A 370 41.32 17.35 -11.99
C LEU A 370 42.46 17.53 -13.01
N ILE A 371 42.42 16.79 -14.12
CA ILE A 371 43.43 16.91 -15.19
C ILE A 371 43.33 18.30 -15.87
N ALA A 372 42.11 18.73 -16.21
CA ALA A 372 41.87 19.99 -16.89
C ALA A 372 42.37 21.20 -16.10
N LEU A 373 42.33 21.12 -14.77
CA LEU A 373 42.86 22.15 -13.88
C LEU A 373 44.37 22.37 -14.05
N PHE A 374 45.15 21.35 -14.42
CA PHE A 374 46.60 21.47 -14.66
C PHE A 374 46.97 21.72 -16.13
N THR A 375 46.17 21.25 -17.08
CA THR A 375 46.57 21.22 -18.50
C THR A 375 45.73 22.10 -19.43
N VAL A 376 44.49 22.44 -19.06
CA VAL A 376 43.49 23.07 -19.96
C VAL A 376 42.95 24.40 -19.42
N GLY A 377 43.35 24.84 -18.21
CA GLY A 377 42.87 26.08 -17.57
C GLY A 377 42.80 27.32 -18.48
N PRO A 378 43.82 27.61 -19.31
CA PRO A 378 43.75 28.74 -20.25
C PRO A 378 42.76 28.53 -21.40
N LEU A 379 42.57 27.30 -21.86
CA LEU A 379 41.70 26.97 -23.00
C LEU A 379 40.21 27.11 -22.64
N THR A 380 39.84 26.96 -21.36
CA THR A 380 38.44 27.14 -20.93
C THR A 380 37.96 28.59 -21.06
N ALA A 381 38.87 29.55 -21.17
CA ALA A 381 38.54 30.94 -21.47
C ALA A 381 37.78 31.08 -22.79
N TYR A 382 37.99 30.18 -23.76
CA TYR A 382 37.33 30.23 -25.07
C TYR A 382 36.03 29.43 -25.14
N LEU A 383 35.66 28.73 -24.07
CA LEU A 383 34.52 27.83 -24.07
C LEU A 383 33.19 28.64 -24.03
N PRO A 384 32.35 28.59 -25.08
CA PRO A 384 31.18 29.46 -25.18
C PRO A 384 30.03 28.94 -24.32
N ARG A 385 29.39 29.81 -23.53
CA ARG A 385 28.20 29.45 -22.74
C ARG A 385 27.03 28.97 -23.61
N ALA A 386 26.91 29.52 -24.82
CA ALA A 386 25.89 29.13 -25.79
C ALA A 386 26.06 27.68 -26.29
N ALA A 387 27.29 27.17 -26.39
CA ALA A 387 27.54 25.78 -26.78
C ALA A 387 27.08 24.79 -25.70
N MET A 388 27.28 25.13 -24.42
CA MET A 388 26.72 24.36 -23.30
C MET A 388 25.19 24.38 -23.31
N ALA A 389 24.59 25.55 -23.57
CA ALA A 389 23.15 25.69 -23.65
C ALA A 389 22.56 24.82 -24.78
N ALA A 390 23.21 24.79 -25.94
CA ALA A 390 22.83 23.92 -27.04
C ALA A 390 22.88 22.44 -26.65
N ALA A 391 23.97 21.99 -26.01
CA ALA A 391 24.09 20.62 -25.54
C ALA A 391 22.97 20.24 -24.55
N LEU A 392 22.71 21.10 -23.56
CA LEU A 392 21.64 20.90 -22.57
C LEU A 392 20.26 20.81 -23.23
N ILE A 393 19.95 21.68 -24.19
CA ILE A 393 18.68 21.65 -24.93
C ILE A 393 18.52 20.33 -25.69
N VAL A 394 19.54 19.86 -26.42
CA VAL A 394 19.46 18.57 -27.14
C VAL A 394 19.18 17.43 -26.18
N THR A 395 19.82 17.43 -25.00
CA THR A 395 19.59 16.39 -23.99
C THR A 395 18.21 16.49 -23.36
N ALA A 396 17.72 17.70 -23.07
CA ALA A 396 16.42 17.92 -22.44
C ALA A 396 15.25 17.42 -23.29
N VAL A 397 15.32 17.54 -24.62
CA VAL A 397 14.30 16.98 -25.54
C VAL A 397 14.17 15.46 -25.38
N THR A 398 15.26 14.75 -25.11
CA THR A 398 15.24 13.29 -24.94
C THR A 398 14.59 12.83 -23.62
N MET A 399 14.37 13.74 -22.67
CA MET A 399 13.72 13.43 -21.40
C MET A 399 12.19 13.40 -21.51
N ILE A 400 11.63 13.91 -22.61
CA ILE A 400 10.19 14.01 -22.84
C ILE A 400 9.70 12.75 -23.58
N ASP A 401 9.27 11.75 -22.83
CA ASP A 401 8.70 10.51 -23.39
C ASP A 401 7.22 10.69 -23.76
N ARG A 402 6.98 11.17 -24.99
CA ARG A 402 5.62 11.42 -25.50
C ARG A 402 4.77 10.15 -25.58
N ALA A 403 5.38 8.98 -25.80
CA ALA A 403 4.65 7.73 -25.92
C ALA A 403 4.11 7.29 -24.55
N GLU A 404 4.96 7.37 -23.53
CA GLU A 404 4.58 7.00 -22.17
C GLU A 404 3.61 8.01 -21.54
N ILE A 405 3.80 9.32 -21.78
CA ILE A 405 2.82 10.34 -21.38
C ILE A 405 1.44 10.02 -21.95
N ARG A 406 1.36 9.70 -23.25
CA ARG A 406 0.08 9.36 -23.89
C ARG A 406 -0.53 8.11 -23.27
N ARG A 407 0.28 7.08 -22.98
CA ARG A 407 -0.17 5.82 -22.36
C ARG A 407 -0.78 6.06 -20.98
N ILE A 408 -0.11 6.87 -20.15
CA ILE A 408 -0.58 7.21 -18.79
C ILE A 408 -1.87 8.03 -18.88
N LEU A 409 -1.93 9.03 -19.76
CA LEU A 409 -3.13 9.87 -19.94
C LEU A 409 -4.37 9.07 -20.42
N HIS A 410 -4.18 7.95 -21.13
CA HIS A 410 -5.27 7.07 -21.56
C HIS A 410 -5.57 5.92 -20.57
N SER A 411 -4.88 5.85 -19.43
CA SER A 411 -5.02 4.74 -18.48
C SER A 411 -6.22 4.95 -17.54
N ASN A 412 -5.99 5.42 -16.31
CA ASN A 412 -7.01 5.81 -15.36
C ASN A 412 -6.85 7.30 -15.01
N LEU A 413 -7.96 7.96 -14.65
CA LEU A 413 -7.98 9.37 -14.24
C LEU A 413 -7.01 9.64 -13.10
N GLY A 414 -6.91 8.75 -12.11
CA GLY A 414 -5.98 8.91 -10.99
C GLY A 414 -4.52 9.03 -11.42
N GLU A 415 -4.07 8.17 -12.32
CA GLU A 415 -2.70 8.17 -12.85
C GLU A 415 -2.44 9.40 -13.75
N ALA A 416 -3.41 9.75 -14.59
CA ALA A 416 -3.34 10.96 -15.41
C ALA A 416 -3.25 12.24 -14.56
N THR A 417 -4.03 12.32 -13.47
CA THR A 417 -3.99 13.44 -12.52
C THR A 417 -2.64 13.53 -11.81
N ILE A 418 -2.07 12.41 -11.35
CA ILE A 418 -0.73 12.40 -10.73
C ILE A 418 0.32 12.92 -11.72
N LEU A 419 0.30 12.44 -12.97
CA LEU A 419 1.24 12.88 -14.00
C LEU A 419 1.13 14.38 -14.26
N LEU A 420 -0.09 14.88 -14.49
CA LEU A 420 -0.33 16.30 -14.79
C LEU A 420 0.01 17.20 -13.60
N ALA A 421 -0.37 16.80 -12.38
CA ALA A 421 -0.04 17.54 -11.17
C ALA A 421 1.48 17.62 -10.94
N THR A 422 2.20 16.53 -11.15
CA THR A 422 3.67 16.51 -11.04
C THR A 422 4.33 17.34 -12.13
N LEU A 423 3.86 17.23 -13.38
CA LEU A 423 4.35 18.01 -14.52
C LEU A 423 4.18 19.51 -14.25
N LEU A 424 2.95 19.95 -13.94
CA LEU A 424 2.65 21.35 -13.65
C LEU A 424 3.39 21.82 -12.39
N GLY A 425 3.43 21.00 -11.34
CA GLY A 425 4.21 21.26 -10.14
C GLY A 425 5.69 21.51 -10.46
N THR A 426 6.29 20.75 -11.37
CA THR A 426 7.71 20.91 -11.75
C THR A 426 7.96 22.19 -12.54
N LEU A 427 6.94 22.71 -13.24
CA LEU A 427 7.04 23.96 -14.00
C LEU A 427 6.84 25.20 -13.13
N PHE A 428 5.98 25.12 -12.11
CA PHE A 428 5.53 26.29 -11.33
C PHE A 428 6.05 26.33 -9.89
N LEU A 429 6.50 25.20 -9.35
CA LEU A 429 7.08 25.09 -8.01
C LEU A 429 8.54 24.64 -8.13
N ASP A 430 9.30 24.77 -7.05
CA ASP A 430 10.62 24.13 -7.00
C ASP A 430 10.50 22.63 -7.21
N ILE A 431 11.46 22.09 -7.96
CA ILE A 431 11.59 20.69 -8.39
C ILE A 431 11.31 19.70 -7.23
N GLN A 432 11.76 19.99 -6.02
CA GLN A 432 11.55 19.15 -4.83
C GLN A 432 10.08 19.08 -4.37
N PHE A 433 9.36 20.20 -4.39
CA PHE A 433 7.95 20.25 -3.98
C PHE A 433 7.06 19.57 -5.02
N ALA A 434 7.42 19.65 -6.29
CA ALA A 434 6.71 18.95 -7.37
C ALA A 434 6.70 17.43 -7.18
N VAL A 435 7.85 16.86 -6.81
CA VAL A 435 7.98 15.42 -6.55
C VAL A 435 7.20 15.03 -5.31
N LEU A 436 7.34 15.80 -4.22
CA LEU A 436 6.59 15.55 -2.99
C LEU A 436 5.08 15.59 -3.23
N LEU A 437 4.59 16.57 -3.99
CA LEU A 437 3.19 16.66 -4.40
C LEU A 437 2.75 15.39 -5.14
N GLY A 438 3.54 14.92 -6.11
CA GLY A 438 3.24 13.70 -6.86
C GLY A 438 3.20 12.45 -5.96
N VAL A 439 4.14 12.31 -5.03
CA VAL A 439 4.19 11.20 -4.06
C VAL A 439 2.98 11.24 -3.13
N LEU A 440 2.67 12.42 -2.57
CA LEU A 440 1.52 12.60 -1.67
C LEU A 440 0.21 12.27 -2.39
N LEU A 441 0.02 12.74 -3.63
CA LEU A 441 -1.15 12.40 -4.43
C LEU A 441 -1.23 10.90 -4.72
N SER A 442 -0.11 10.25 -5.04
CA SER A 442 -0.04 8.79 -5.23
C SER A 442 -0.45 8.04 -3.96
N PHE A 443 0.03 8.50 -2.81
CA PHE A 443 -0.29 7.92 -1.52
C PHE A 443 -1.76 8.13 -1.13
N ILE A 444 -2.30 9.34 -1.31
CA ILE A 444 -3.70 9.66 -1.06
C ILE A 444 -4.61 8.79 -1.93
N LEU A 445 -4.34 8.69 -3.23
CA LEU A 445 -5.15 7.86 -4.14
C LEU A 445 -5.06 6.37 -3.77
N TYR A 446 -3.89 5.88 -3.36
CA TYR A 446 -3.73 4.52 -2.88
C TYR A 446 -4.55 4.26 -1.61
N ILE A 447 -4.52 5.17 -0.63
CA ILE A 447 -5.34 5.07 0.58
C ILE A 447 -6.82 5.08 0.22
N LEU A 448 -7.27 6.06 -0.56
CA LEU A 448 -8.68 6.16 -0.96
C LEU A 448 -9.17 4.89 -1.66
N HIS A 449 -8.33 4.29 -2.53
CA HIS A 449 -8.68 3.06 -3.23
C HIS A 449 -8.75 1.84 -2.30
N THR A 450 -7.85 1.76 -1.32
CA THR A 450 -7.83 0.64 -0.36
C THR A 450 -8.83 0.80 0.79
N SER A 451 -9.26 2.03 1.09
CA SER A 451 -10.28 2.38 2.07
C SER A 451 -11.71 2.00 1.65
N THR A 452 -11.97 1.79 0.37
CA THR A 452 -13.26 1.32 -0.13
C THR A 452 -13.12 -0.06 -0.78
N PRO A 453 -12.80 -1.11 0.01
CA PRO A 453 -12.71 -2.46 -0.52
C PRO A 453 -14.06 -2.89 -1.10
N ARG A 454 -14.04 -3.78 -2.10
CA ARG A 454 -15.30 -4.27 -2.67
C ARG A 454 -15.96 -5.24 -1.70
N VAL A 455 -17.17 -4.93 -1.29
CA VAL A 455 -17.99 -5.78 -0.42
C VAL A 455 -19.32 -6.01 -1.12
N HIS A 456 -19.63 -7.28 -1.40
CA HIS A 456 -20.84 -7.63 -2.14
C HIS A 456 -21.50 -8.91 -1.62
N GLU A 457 -22.82 -8.96 -1.66
CA GLU A 457 -23.58 -10.21 -1.52
C GLU A 457 -23.29 -11.14 -2.70
N VAL A 458 -23.01 -12.41 -2.41
CA VAL A 458 -22.67 -13.42 -3.42
C VAL A 458 -23.62 -14.61 -3.36
N LYS A 459 -23.89 -15.19 -4.53
CA LYS A 459 -24.83 -16.30 -4.70
C LYS A 459 -24.14 -17.46 -5.43
N PRO A 460 -24.52 -18.71 -5.15
CA PRO A 460 -23.93 -19.86 -5.82
C PRO A 460 -24.21 -19.85 -7.33
N ASP A 461 -23.22 -20.30 -8.10
CA ASP A 461 -23.35 -20.55 -9.53
C ASP A 461 -24.31 -21.72 -9.80
N ALA A 462 -24.68 -21.93 -11.07
CA ALA A 462 -25.66 -22.96 -11.43
C ALA A 462 -25.24 -24.40 -11.05
N ASN A 463 -23.94 -24.62 -10.84
CA ASN A 463 -23.37 -25.91 -10.46
C ASN A 463 -23.10 -26.02 -8.95
N TYR A 464 -23.45 -25.01 -8.15
CA TYR A 464 -23.19 -24.92 -6.71
C TYR A 464 -21.71 -25.09 -6.31
N LYS A 465 -20.78 -24.66 -7.17
CA LYS A 465 -19.32 -24.78 -6.95
C LYS A 465 -18.66 -23.46 -6.60
N HIS A 466 -19.14 -22.38 -7.20
CA HIS A 466 -18.57 -21.04 -7.00
C HIS A 466 -19.65 -20.10 -6.49
N PHE A 467 -19.22 -19.06 -5.79
CA PHE A 467 -20.07 -17.96 -5.38
C PHE A 467 -19.69 -16.75 -6.21
N LEU A 468 -20.67 -16.13 -6.85
CA LEU A 468 -20.48 -15.02 -7.77
C LEU A 468 -21.40 -13.87 -7.36
N TYR A 469 -20.97 -12.65 -7.63
CA TYR A 469 -21.83 -11.48 -7.53
C TYR A 469 -22.94 -11.56 -8.59
N GLN A 470 -24.19 -11.72 -8.13
CA GLN A 470 -25.37 -11.89 -8.99
C GLN A 470 -26.54 -11.08 -8.42
N PRO A 471 -26.56 -9.75 -8.62
CA PRO A 471 -27.55 -8.86 -7.99
C PRO A 471 -28.99 -9.16 -8.45
N GLU A 472 -29.17 -9.66 -9.67
CA GLU A 472 -30.49 -9.96 -10.24
C GLU A 472 -31.15 -11.23 -9.68
N LYS A 473 -30.37 -12.14 -9.07
CA LYS A 473 -30.92 -13.37 -8.50
C LYS A 473 -31.41 -13.12 -7.09
N THR A 474 -32.54 -13.71 -6.72
CA THR A 474 -33.02 -13.69 -5.33
C THR A 474 -32.16 -14.59 -4.43
N GLY A 475 -31.81 -14.07 -3.25
CA GLY A 475 -31.02 -14.76 -2.24
C GLY A 475 -31.84 -15.69 -1.36
N CYS A 476 -31.18 -16.34 -0.39
CA CYS A 476 -31.87 -17.12 0.62
C CYS A 476 -32.51 -16.15 1.63
N PRO A 477 -33.79 -16.32 2.00
CA PRO A 477 -34.44 -15.43 2.97
C PRO A 477 -33.97 -15.67 4.41
N GLN A 478 -33.08 -16.63 4.68
CA GLN A 478 -32.58 -16.89 6.04
C GLN A 478 -31.09 -16.60 6.19
N LEU A 479 -30.34 -16.61 5.09
CA LEU A 479 -28.89 -16.54 5.08
C LEU A 479 -28.39 -15.54 4.04
N GLY A 480 -27.77 -14.46 4.51
CA GLY A 480 -26.94 -13.58 3.70
C GLY A 480 -25.53 -14.16 3.56
N ILE A 481 -24.93 -14.05 2.37
CA ILE A 481 -23.54 -14.46 2.13
C ILE A 481 -22.80 -13.27 1.55
N ILE A 482 -21.88 -12.70 2.32
CA ILE A 482 -21.13 -11.51 1.92
C ILE A 482 -19.67 -11.87 1.68
N GLU A 483 -19.13 -11.42 0.56
CA GLU A 483 -17.73 -11.56 0.19
C GLU A 483 -17.00 -10.23 0.38
N ILE A 484 -15.91 -10.26 1.15
CA ILE A 484 -15.03 -9.10 1.37
C ILE A 484 -13.78 -9.26 0.50
N LEU A 485 -13.53 -8.29 -0.38
CA LEU A 485 -12.39 -8.23 -1.28
C LEU A 485 -11.46 -7.07 -0.86
N GLY A 486 -10.61 -7.31 0.12
CA GLY A 486 -9.66 -6.34 0.64
C GLY A 486 -9.31 -6.60 2.10
N ASP A 487 -8.30 -5.88 2.59
CA ASP A 487 -7.85 -5.98 3.98
C ASP A 487 -8.76 -5.17 4.92
N LEU A 488 -8.89 -5.63 6.16
CA LEU A 488 -9.70 -4.98 7.18
C LEU A 488 -8.79 -4.15 8.08
N TYR A 489 -8.71 -2.85 7.79
CA TYR A 489 -7.91 -1.93 8.59
C TYR A 489 -8.69 -0.65 8.91
N PHE A 490 -8.17 0.19 9.82
CA PHE A 490 -8.83 1.42 10.29
C PHE A 490 -9.42 2.30 9.16
N GLY A 491 -8.82 2.31 7.97
CA GLY A 491 -9.28 3.09 6.84
C GLY A 491 -10.39 2.43 6.01
N ALA A 492 -10.64 1.14 6.18
CA ALA A 492 -11.60 0.36 5.38
C ALA A 492 -12.81 -0.15 6.18
N VAL A 493 -12.66 -0.32 7.50
CA VAL A 493 -13.66 -0.99 8.35
C VAL A 493 -15.04 -0.33 8.33
N HIS A 494 -15.11 1.00 8.33
CA HIS A 494 -16.39 1.72 8.33
C HIS A 494 -17.19 1.44 7.05
N HIS A 495 -16.54 1.41 5.88
CA HIS A 495 -17.19 1.10 4.62
C HIS A 495 -17.74 -0.34 4.58
N VAL A 496 -16.97 -1.28 5.15
CA VAL A 496 -17.37 -2.69 5.23
C VAL A 496 -18.52 -2.88 6.21
N GLU A 497 -18.44 -2.25 7.38
CA GLU A 497 -19.46 -2.30 8.43
C GLU A 497 -20.79 -1.74 7.93
N ASP A 498 -20.78 -0.52 7.38
CA ASP A 498 -21.97 0.12 6.80
C ASP A 498 -22.63 -0.77 5.76
N TYR A 499 -21.86 -1.33 4.82
CA TYR A 499 -22.40 -2.21 3.80
C TYR A 499 -23.10 -3.44 4.39
N ILE A 500 -22.48 -4.07 5.40
CA ILE A 500 -23.04 -5.27 6.03
C ILE A 500 -24.30 -4.94 6.83
N LEU A 501 -24.32 -3.81 7.55
CA LEU A 501 -25.46 -3.39 8.36
C LEU A 501 -26.62 -2.87 7.50
N ASP A 502 -26.35 -2.08 6.47
CA ASP A 502 -27.34 -1.64 5.48
C ASP A 502 -27.96 -2.85 4.74
N HIS A 503 -27.15 -3.87 4.45
CA HIS A 503 -27.65 -5.12 3.89
C HIS A 503 -28.57 -5.85 4.87
N ALA A 504 -28.21 -5.90 6.16
CA ALA A 504 -29.03 -6.49 7.20
C ALA A 504 -30.37 -5.75 7.42
N ASP A 505 -30.37 -4.42 7.25
CA ASP A 505 -31.57 -3.58 7.36
C ASP A 505 -32.51 -3.72 6.17
N SER A 506 -31.95 -3.90 4.97
CA SER A 506 -32.73 -4.14 3.75
C SER A 506 -33.28 -5.57 3.64
N HIS A 507 -32.71 -6.54 4.36
CA HIS A 507 -33.12 -7.95 4.36
C HIS A 507 -33.35 -8.48 5.80
N PRO A 508 -34.37 -7.97 6.53
CA PRO A 508 -34.60 -8.32 7.94
C PRO A 508 -34.90 -9.81 8.18
N GLU A 509 -35.31 -10.54 7.14
CA GLU A 509 -35.50 -11.98 7.17
C GLU A 509 -34.17 -12.76 7.27
N GLN A 510 -33.07 -12.22 6.74
CA GLN A 510 -31.75 -12.82 6.72
C GLN A 510 -31.06 -12.68 8.07
N ARG A 511 -31.53 -13.45 9.05
CA ARG A 511 -30.97 -13.43 10.41
C ARG A 511 -29.57 -14.05 10.51
N PHE A 512 -29.15 -14.87 9.55
CA PHE A 512 -27.82 -15.47 9.57
C PHE A 512 -26.94 -14.83 8.49
N LEU A 513 -25.67 -14.60 8.82
CA LEU A 513 -24.67 -14.05 7.90
C LEU A 513 -23.48 -15.00 7.78
N LEU A 514 -23.08 -15.30 6.55
CA LEU A 514 -21.81 -15.95 6.25
C LEU A 514 -20.85 -14.96 5.58
N ILE A 515 -19.77 -14.60 6.27
CA ILE A 515 -18.72 -13.71 5.75
C ILE A 515 -17.60 -14.55 5.14
N ARG A 516 -17.35 -14.35 3.84
CA ARG A 516 -16.28 -15.01 3.10
C ARG A 516 -14.99 -14.18 3.16
N MET A 517 -14.01 -14.68 3.92
CA MET A 517 -12.77 -13.95 4.24
C MET A 517 -11.53 -14.41 3.44
N HIS A 518 -11.69 -15.26 2.43
CA HIS A 518 -10.57 -15.78 1.63
C HIS A 518 -9.67 -14.71 0.97
N ASN A 519 -10.19 -13.51 0.67
CA ASN A 519 -9.44 -12.40 0.08
C ASN A 519 -9.08 -11.30 1.10
N VAL A 520 -9.30 -11.55 2.39
CA VAL A 520 -8.86 -10.67 3.49
C VAL A 520 -7.49 -11.19 3.95
N ASN A 521 -6.41 -10.49 3.58
CA ASN A 521 -5.06 -10.95 3.90
C ASN A 521 -4.59 -10.45 5.26
N ASP A 522 -4.96 -9.22 5.60
CA ASP A 522 -4.65 -8.58 6.87
C ASP A 522 -5.91 -8.04 7.56
N CYS A 523 -5.86 -8.00 8.89
CA CYS A 523 -6.95 -7.53 9.74
C CYS A 523 -6.36 -6.85 10.97
N ASP A 524 -6.45 -5.53 11.10
CA ASP A 524 -5.95 -4.84 12.28
C ASP A 524 -6.95 -4.90 13.46
N PHE A 525 -6.60 -4.25 14.57
CA PHE A 525 -7.47 -4.22 15.74
C PHE A 525 -8.82 -3.53 15.47
N SER A 526 -8.85 -2.50 14.62
CA SER A 526 -10.11 -1.87 14.20
C SER A 526 -10.96 -2.84 13.38
N GLY A 527 -10.32 -3.70 12.56
CA GLY A 527 -10.97 -4.82 11.88
C GLY A 527 -11.66 -5.78 12.84
N ILE A 528 -11.01 -6.12 13.95
CA ILE A 528 -11.63 -6.94 15.01
C ILE A 528 -12.84 -6.25 15.62
N HIS A 529 -12.71 -4.98 16.00
CA HIS A 529 -13.82 -4.24 16.61
C HIS A 529 -15.03 -4.15 15.68
N MET A 530 -14.80 -3.95 14.37
CA MET A 530 -15.88 -3.97 13.38
C MET A 530 -16.55 -5.34 13.29
N LEU A 531 -15.78 -6.43 13.26
CA LEU A 531 -16.35 -7.78 13.28
C LEU A 531 -17.15 -8.06 14.57
N GLU A 532 -16.68 -7.58 15.72
CA GLU A 532 -17.41 -7.69 16.99
C GLU A 532 -18.76 -6.96 16.95
N ASN A 533 -18.79 -5.75 16.38
CA ASN A 533 -20.02 -4.98 16.20
C ASN A 533 -21.00 -5.71 15.27
N VAL A 534 -20.52 -6.22 14.13
CA VAL A 534 -21.34 -7.00 13.19
C VAL A 534 -21.93 -8.24 13.87
N VAL A 535 -21.13 -8.98 14.64
CA VAL A 535 -21.60 -10.16 15.40
C VAL A 535 -22.68 -9.78 16.40
N LYS A 536 -22.47 -8.73 17.20
CA LYS A 536 -23.45 -8.23 18.16
C LYS A 536 -24.75 -7.81 17.47
N ALA A 537 -24.66 -7.03 16.40
CA ALA A 537 -25.82 -6.54 15.66
C ALA A 537 -26.69 -7.67 15.08
N TYR A 538 -26.09 -8.74 14.56
CA TYR A 538 -26.84 -9.91 14.07
C TYR A 538 -27.43 -10.74 15.22
N ARG A 539 -26.72 -10.89 16.33
CA ARG A 539 -27.21 -11.61 17.52
C ARG A 539 -28.36 -10.88 18.21
N ASP A 540 -28.33 -9.56 18.28
CA ASP A 540 -29.42 -8.73 18.80
C ASP A 540 -30.71 -8.90 17.98
N ARG A 541 -30.60 -9.27 16.69
CA ARG A 541 -31.73 -9.62 15.80
C ARG A 541 -32.19 -11.08 15.93
N GLY A 542 -31.64 -11.84 16.87
CA GLY A 542 -31.93 -13.27 17.07
C GLY A 542 -31.33 -14.15 15.98
N GLY A 543 -30.19 -13.73 15.43
CA GLY A 543 -29.40 -14.36 14.39
C GLY A 543 -27.98 -14.71 14.83
N ASP A 544 -27.10 -15.02 13.89
CA ASP A 544 -25.67 -15.19 14.17
C ASP A 544 -24.78 -15.02 12.91
N VAL A 545 -23.46 -14.89 13.13
CA VAL A 545 -22.46 -14.64 12.08
C VAL A 545 -21.45 -15.79 12.01
N TYR A 546 -21.19 -16.25 10.79
CA TYR A 546 -20.23 -17.32 10.49
C TYR A 546 -19.13 -16.76 9.58
N LEU A 547 -17.90 -17.20 9.79
CA LEU A 547 -16.75 -16.84 8.97
C LEU A 547 -16.25 -18.04 8.20
N VAL A 548 -15.88 -17.86 6.92
CA VAL A 548 -15.27 -18.93 6.13
C VAL A 548 -13.92 -18.53 5.56
N ARG A 549 -12.95 -19.43 5.74
CA ARG A 549 -11.55 -19.29 5.30
C ARG A 549 -10.88 -17.95 5.63
N PRO A 550 -10.82 -17.52 6.90
CA PRO A 550 -9.90 -16.45 7.27
C PRO A 550 -8.45 -16.87 7.01
N GLN A 551 -7.65 -15.96 6.45
CA GLN A 551 -6.22 -16.20 6.16
C GLN A 551 -5.42 -16.39 7.46
N TYR A 552 -4.24 -17.01 7.35
CA TYR A 552 -3.41 -17.34 8.53
C TYR A 552 -3.09 -16.11 9.40
N ARG A 553 -2.74 -14.96 8.79
CA ARG A 553 -2.46 -13.72 9.53
C ARG A 553 -3.66 -13.21 10.30
N VAL A 554 -4.84 -13.22 9.68
CA VAL A 554 -6.10 -12.83 10.30
C VAL A 554 -6.40 -13.74 11.51
N LYS A 555 -6.22 -15.06 11.35
CA LYS A 555 -6.38 -16.03 12.46
C LYS A 555 -5.42 -15.77 13.62
N GLN A 556 -4.20 -15.30 13.37
CA GLN A 556 -3.27 -14.94 14.44
C GLN A 556 -3.81 -13.77 15.27
N ILE A 557 -4.39 -12.77 14.61
CA ILE A 557 -4.93 -11.60 15.30
C ILE A 557 -6.16 -11.99 16.10
N PHE A 558 -7.06 -12.81 15.53
CA PHE A 558 -8.20 -13.42 16.24
C PHE A 558 -7.79 -14.11 17.55
N ALA A 559 -6.70 -14.87 17.53
CA ALA A 559 -6.19 -15.58 18.70
C ALA A 559 -5.53 -14.66 19.73
N THR A 560 -4.99 -13.50 19.31
CA THR A 560 -4.37 -12.54 20.24
C THR A 560 -5.36 -11.56 20.89
N THR A 561 -6.53 -11.39 20.28
CA THR A 561 -7.60 -10.52 20.77
C THR A 561 -8.72 -11.30 21.46
N ASP A 562 -8.59 -12.63 21.57
CA ASP A 562 -9.60 -13.54 22.12
C ASP A 562 -10.98 -13.39 21.45
N PHE A 563 -11.02 -12.88 20.21
CA PHE A 563 -12.26 -12.61 19.46
C PHE A 563 -13.11 -13.87 19.29
N VAL A 564 -12.44 -14.99 19.00
CA VAL A 564 -13.10 -16.27 18.77
C VAL A 564 -13.55 -16.91 20.07
N GLU A 565 -12.76 -16.80 21.14
CA GLU A 565 -13.07 -17.45 22.42
C GLU A 565 -14.16 -16.69 23.20
N ASN A 566 -14.14 -15.36 23.17
CA ASN A 566 -15.04 -14.53 23.97
C ASN A 566 -16.36 -14.18 23.28
N LEU A 567 -16.35 -14.06 21.95
CA LEU A 567 -17.51 -13.59 21.21
C LEU A 567 -17.98 -14.58 20.14
N LEU A 568 -17.16 -14.89 19.14
CA LEU A 568 -17.66 -15.60 17.96
C LEU A 568 -18.02 -17.08 18.25
N GLY A 569 -17.15 -17.83 18.92
CA GLY A 569 -17.23 -19.28 19.06
C GLY A 569 -16.37 -20.01 18.02
N THR A 570 -15.69 -21.09 18.41
CA THR A 570 -14.80 -21.86 17.50
C THR A 570 -15.53 -22.58 16.38
N ASP A 571 -16.79 -22.95 16.63
CA ASP A 571 -17.74 -23.59 15.73
C ASP A 571 -18.28 -22.66 14.62
N HIS A 572 -18.04 -21.35 14.75
CA HIS A 572 -18.48 -20.33 13.80
C HIS A 572 -17.42 -20.01 12.72
N ILE A 573 -16.23 -20.62 12.80
CA ILE A 573 -15.21 -20.57 11.74
C ILE A 573 -15.27 -21.85 10.93
N LEU A 574 -15.77 -21.74 9.71
CA LEU A 574 -16.07 -22.88 8.84
C LEU A 574 -14.99 -23.10 7.78
N ASP A 575 -14.82 -24.36 7.37
CA ASP A 575 -14.14 -24.67 6.10
C ASP A 575 -15.10 -24.45 4.93
N LYS A 576 -14.55 -24.07 3.77
CA LYS A 576 -15.31 -23.74 2.56
C LYS A 576 -16.18 -24.88 2.08
N ASP A 577 -15.68 -26.11 2.13
CA ASP A 577 -16.34 -27.24 1.48
C ASP A 577 -17.59 -27.68 2.26
N ASP A 578 -17.61 -27.43 3.57
CA ASP A 578 -18.70 -27.80 4.46
C ASP A 578 -19.51 -26.60 4.99
N ALA A 579 -19.15 -25.35 4.66
CA ALA A 579 -19.77 -24.16 5.27
C ALA A 579 -21.29 -24.10 5.07
N ILE A 580 -21.75 -24.24 3.83
CA ILE A 580 -23.19 -24.21 3.52
C ILE A 580 -23.89 -25.43 4.08
N THR A 581 -23.28 -26.61 3.94
CA THR A 581 -23.83 -27.86 4.45
C THR A 581 -24.02 -27.79 5.97
N HIS A 582 -23.03 -27.29 6.72
CA HIS A 582 -23.11 -27.10 8.16
C HIS A 582 -24.24 -26.15 8.53
N ILE A 583 -24.25 -24.94 7.95
CA ILE A 583 -25.26 -23.91 8.22
C ILE A 583 -26.66 -24.43 7.88
N PHE A 584 -26.84 -25.09 6.74
CA PHE A 584 -28.14 -25.60 6.30
C PHE A 584 -28.73 -26.65 7.25
N TYR A 585 -27.91 -27.60 7.74
CA TYR A 585 -28.42 -28.68 8.58
C TYR A 585 -28.52 -28.34 10.08
N HIS A 586 -27.72 -27.40 10.57
CA HIS A 586 -27.62 -27.12 12.01
C HIS A 586 -28.19 -25.78 12.42
N VAL A 587 -28.25 -24.80 11.50
CA VAL A 587 -28.56 -23.41 11.80
C VAL A 587 -29.87 -22.96 11.15
N LEU A 588 -30.05 -23.23 9.85
CA LEU A 588 -31.27 -22.79 9.14
C LEU A 588 -32.50 -23.58 9.57
N ASP A 589 -33.64 -22.88 9.70
CA ASP A 589 -34.92 -23.50 10.00
C ASP A 589 -35.48 -24.24 8.76
N PRO A 590 -35.59 -25.59 8.80
CA PRO A 590 -36.10 -26.36 7.68
C PRO A 590 -37.56 -26.01 7.34
N ALA A 591 -38.36 -25.54 8.30
CA ALA A 591 -39.74 -25.16 8.06
C ALA A 591 -39.83 -23.95 7.13
N ILE A 592 -38.99 -22.93 7.37
CA ILE A 592 -38.91 -21.78 6.47
C ILE A 592 -38.42 -22.24 5.10
N CYS A 593 -37.38 -23.07 5.04
CA CYS A 593 -36.89 -23.62 3.78
C CYS A 593 -37.96 -24.39 2.98
N ILE A 594 -38.82 -25.18 3.62
CA ILE A 594 -39.83 -26.00 2.94
C ILE A 594 -41.07 -25.17 2.59
N TYR A 595 -41.60 -24.41 3.55
CA TYR A 595 -42.96 -23.83 3.47
C TYR A 595 -42.97 -22.36 3.02
N GLU A 596 -41.93 -21.58 3.31
CA GLU A 596 -41.94 -20.11 3.14
C GLU A 596 -40.95 -19.63 2.08
N CYS A 597 -39.84 -20.32 1.93
CA CYS A 597 -38.76 -19.90 1.05
C CYS A 597 -39.20 -19.93 -0.43
N PRO A 598 -39.20 -18.78 -1.13
CA PRO A 598 -39.71 -18.68 -2.50
C PRO A 598 -38.76 -19.31 -3.54
N VAL A 599 -37.49 -19.50 -3.17
CA VAL A 599 -36.43 -19.97 -4.06
C VAL A 599 -35.62 -21.11 -3.44
N ARG A 600 -34.85 -21.83 -4.25
CA ARG A 600 -33.92 -22.87 -3.78
C ARG A 600 -32.52 -22.50 -4.23
N VAL A 601 -31.78 -21.85 -3.34
CA VAL A 601 -30.48 -21.22 -3.64
C VAL A 601 -29.33 -22.21 -3.53
N PHE A 602 -29.37 -23.14 -2.58
CA PHE A 602 -28.28 -24.08 -2.31
C PHE A 602 -28.57 -25.49 -2.82
N LYS A 603 -27.52 -26.30 -3.02
CA LYS A 603 -27.62 -27.70 -3.44
C LYS A 603 -28.45 -28.51 -2.43
N GLU A 604 -28.27 -28.24 -1.15
CA GLU A 604 -28.89 -28.92 -0.01
C GLU A 604 -30.41 -28.68 0.03
N CYS A 605 -30.86 -27.50 -0.41
CA CYS A 605 -32.29 -27.17 -0.45
C CYS A 605 -32.97 -27.57 -1.76
N ALA A 606 -32.22 -27.87 -2.83
CA ALA A 606 -32.75 -28.17 -4.16
C ALA A 606 -33.73 -29.36 -4.16
N ASN A 607 -33.49 -30.35 -3.29
CA ASN A 607 -34.32 -31.56 -3.16
C ASN A 607 -35.47 -31.42 -2.14
N LEU A 608 -35.63 -30.26 -1.50
CA LEU A 608 -36.77 -30.05 -0.59
C LEU A 608 -38.06 -29.85 -1.39
N PRO A 609 -39.19 -30.40 -0.92
CA PRO A 609 -40.47 -30.25 -1.61
C PRO A 609 -40.81 -28.77 -1.78
N LYS A 610 -41.27 -28.39 -2.98
CA LYS A 610 -41.81 -27.05 -3.26
C LYS A 610 -43.30 -27.06 -2.91
N ARG A 611 -43.67 -26.34 -1.83
CA ARG A 611 -45.04 -25.91 -1.48
C ARG A 611 -46.13 -26.99 -1.62
N VAL A 612 -46.57 -27.55 -0.49
CA VAL A 612 -47.99 -27.93 -0.36
C VAL A 612 -48.79 -26.63 -0.42
N SER A 613 -49.94 -26.58 -1.10
CA SER A 613 -50.78 -25.38 -1.18
C SER A 613 -51.18 -24.90 0.22
N ILE A 614 -50.56 -23.82 0.71
CA ILE A 614 -50.85 -23.18 2.01
C ILE A 614 -51.69 -21.92 1.76
N ALA A 615 -52.79 -22.03 1.02
CA ALA A 615 -53.74 -20.93 0.92
C ALA A 615 -54.51 -20.79 2.25
N GLY A 616 -54.26 -19.71 3.00
CA GLY A 616 -55.04 -19.33 4.20
C GLY A 616 -54.43 -19.69 5.57
N ILE A 617 -53.11 -19.89 5.68
CA ILE A 617 -52.44 -20.10 6.98
C ILE A 617 -51.51 -18.90 7.24
N PRO A 618 -51.54 -18.29 8.44
CA PRO A 618 -50.70 -17.14 8.76
C PRO A 618 -49.21 -17.50 8.69
N HIS A 619 -48.39 -16.60 8.15
CA HIS A 619 -46.94 -16.67 8.29
C HIS A 619 -46.54 -16.63 9.78
N ASP A 620 -45.34 -17.13 10.15
CA ASP A 620 -44.90 -17.14 11.57
C ASP A 620 -44.88 -15.72 12.20
N HIS A 621 -44.73 -14.67 11.37
CA HIS A 621 -44.86 -13.26 11.78
C HIS A 621 -46.31 -12.75 11.86
N GLU A 622 -47.27 -13.44 11.23
CA GLU A 622 -48.71 -13.14 11.28
C GLU A 622 -49.44 -13.97 12.35
N VAL A 623 -48.82 -15.01 12.91
CA VAL A 623 -49.33 -15.73 14.09
C VAL A 623 -49.19 -14.80 15.30
N ILE A 624 -50.18 -13.92 15.48
CA ILE A 624 -50.38 -13.15 16.71
C ILE A 624 -50.40 -14.17 17.86
N SER A 625 -49.62 -13.90 18.91
CA SER A 625 -49.55 -14.68 20.15
C SER A 625 -50.89 -14.69 20.90
N ALA A 626 -51.92 -15.32 20.33
CA ALA A 626 -53.14 -15.63 21.03
C ALA A 626 -52.80 -16.74 22.04
N ASP A 627 -52.84 -16.44 23.34
CA ASP A 627 -52.64 -17.31 24.52
C ASP A 627 -52.40 -18.80 24.23
N LEU A 628 -51.25 -19.12 23.61
CA LEU A 628 -50.83 -20.49 23.39
C LEU A 628 -50.22 -20.96 24.70
N HIS A 629 -50.93 -21.84 25.40
CA HIS A 629 -50.46 -22.40 26.66
C HIS A 629 -49.14 -23.13 26.40
N THR A 630 -48.07 -22.74 27.08
CA THR A 630 -46.79 -23.43 27.03
C THR A 630 -46.65 -24.34 28.25
N ILE A 631 -46.03 -25.51 28.06
CA ILE A 631 -45.68 -26.43 29.12
C ILE A 631 -44.16 -26.61 29.17
N LYS A 632 -43.58 -26.53 30.37
CA LYS A 632 -42.14 -26.74 30.58
C LYS A 632 -41.77 -28.21 30.39
N PRO A 633 -40.54 -28.52 29.90
CA PRO A 633 -40.10 -29.90 29.68
C PRO A 633 -40.23 -30.79 30.92
N LEU A 634 -39.67 -30.37 32.07
CA LEU A 634 -39.78 -31.12 33.32
C LEU A 634 -41.24 -31.37 33.75
N THR A 635 -42.14 -30.39 33.57
CA THR A 635 -43.55 -30.52 33.94
C THR A 635 -44.26 -31.55 33.05
N LEU A 636 -44.03 -31.50 31.74
CA LEU A 636 -44.58 -32.49 30.81
C LEU A 636 -44.03 -33.89 31.12
N TRP A 637 -42.73 -34.01 31.37
CA TRP A 637 -42.09 -35.27 31.75
C TRP A 637 -42.75 -35.88 33.00
N GLN A 638 -42.94 -35.08 34.05
CA GLN A 638 -43.63 -35.50 35.26
C GLN A 638 -45.07 -35.94 34.99
N GLN A 639 -45.81 -35.22 34.15
CA GLN A 639 -47.19 -35.59 33.80
C GLN A 639 -47.26 -36.95 33.07
N LEU A 640 -46.36 -37.22 32.13
CA LEU A 640 -46.29 -38.49 31.41
C LEU A 640 -45.92 -39.66 32.34
N HIS A 641 -44.96 -39.46 33.25
CA HIS A 641 -44.50 -40.51 34.16
C HIS A 641 -45.48 -40.78 35.31
N THR A 642 -46.12 -39.74 35.84
CA THR A 642 -47.08 -39.87 36.94
C THR A 642 -48.37 -40.55 36.45
N SER A 643 -48.85 -40.20 35.25
CA SER A 643 -50.00 -40.86 34.62
C SER A 643 -49.72 -42.32 34.26
N ALA A 644 -48.50 -42.63 33.78
CA ALA A 644 -48.07 -44.01 33.53
C ALA A 644 -48.04 -44.86 34.82
N LEU A 645 -47.55 -44.31 35.93
CA LEU A 645 -47.54 -44.99 37.25
C LEU A 645 -48.97 -45.22 37.80
N ILE A 646 -49.85 -44.22 37.72
CA ILE A 646 -51.24 -44.33 38.21
C ILE A 646 -52.03 -45.37 37.40
N ASN A 647 -51.89 -45.39 36.08
CA ASN A 647 -52.57 -46.35 35.20
C ASN A 647 -52.03 -47.78 35.37
N LYS A 648 -50.76 -47.95 35.72
CA LYS A 648 -50.13 -49.26 35.95
C LYS A 648 -50.59 -49.95 37.25
N TYR A 649 -51.04 -49.19 38.26
CA TYR A 649 -51.42 -49.72 39.58
C TYR A 649 -52.93 -49.65 39.91
N ALA A 650 -53.79 -49.28 38.96
CA ALA A 650 -55.27 -49.33 39.04
C ALA A 650 -55.86 -48.94 40.41
N VAL A 651 -55.47 -47.78 40.94
CA VAL A 651 -56.03 -47.25 42.19
C VAL A 651 -57.30 -46.46 41.86
N ASN A 652 -58.46 -47.03 42.19
CA ASN A 652 -59.77 -46.40 42.38
C ASN A 652 -60.08 -45.14 41.53
N GLY A 653 -60.55 -45.34 40.29
CA GLY A 653 -61.50 -44.42 39.62
C GLY A 653 -61.04 -43.00 39.28
N LEU A 654 -59.79 -42.62 39.58
CA LEU A 654 -59.17 -41.35 39.18
C LEU A 654 -58.27 -41.57 37.96
N GLY A 655 -58.87 -41.85 36.81
CA GLY A 655 -58.15 -41.92 35.55
C GLY A 655 -57.72 -40.53 35.10
N MET A 656 -56.44 -40.17 35.27
CA MET A 656 -55.85 -39.04 34.53
C MET A 656 -55.46 -39.53 33.15
N THR A 657 -56.14 -39.04 32.12
CA THR A 657 -55.71 -39.23 30.73
C THR A 657 -54.42 -38.44 30.50
N PRO A 658 -53.29 -39.09 30.15
CA PRO A 658 -52.06 -38.37 29.84
C PRO A 658 -52.28 -37.40 28.67
N PRO A 659 -51.55 -36.28 28.63
CA PRO A 659 -51.54 -35.43 27.45
C PRO A 659 -51.00 -36.21 26.24
N LEU A 660 -51.68 -36.08 25.10
CA LEU A 660 -51.18 -36.63 23.84
C LEU A 660 -50.04 -35.76 23.32
N VAL A 661 -48.84 -36.31 23.31
CA VAL A 661 -47.68 -35.63 22.71
C VAL A 661 -47.72 -35.88 21.20
N VAL A 662 -47.82 -34.80 20.42
CA VAL A 662 -47.78 -34.85 18.96
C VAL A 662 -46.49 -34.17 18.49
N ASP A 663 -45.61 -34.96 17.89
CA ASP A 663 -44.39 -34.47 17.29
C ASP A 663 -44.66 -33.99 15.86
N VAL A 664 -44.55 -32.68 15.66
CA VAL A 664 -44.83 -32.03 14.38
C VAL A 664 -43.59 -31.85 13.51
N ARG A 665 -42.47 -32.48 13.89
CA ARG A 665 -41.25 -32.51 13.09
C ARG A 665 -41.40 -33.46 11.90
N GLU A 666 -40.43 -33.41 10.98
CA GLU A 666 -40.39 -34.37 9.87
C GLU A 666 -40.05 -35.78 10.38
N PRO A 667 -40.52 -36.86 9.72
CA PRO A 667 -40.29 -38.25 10.19
C PRO A 667 -38.81 -38.63 10.34
N ARG A 668 -37.91 -37.93 9.65
CA ARG A 668 -36.45 -38.09 9.81
C ARG A 668 -35.95 -37.58 11.16
N GLU A 669 -36.47 -36.45 11.63
CA GLU A 669 -36.08 -35.84 12.91
C GLU A 669 -36.66 -36.64 14.08
N TYR A 670 -37.90 -37.12 13.93
CA TYR A 670 -38.54 -38.02 14.90
C TYR A 670 -37.72 -39.30 15.14
N ARG A 671 -37.21 -39.91 14.07
CA ARG A 671 -36.37 -41.12 14.13
C ARG A 671 -34.99 -40.90 14.77
N GLN A 672 -34.50 -39.66 14.82
CA GLN A 672 -33.22 -39.34 15.46
C GLN A 672 -33.34 -39.24 16.98
N GLY A 673 -34.56 -39.09 17.51
CA GLY A 673 -34.86 -38.99 18.92
C GLY A 673 -36.16 -38.21 19.14
N HIS A 674 -37.06 -38.75 19.95
CA HIS A 674 -38.38 -38.17 20.26
C HIS A 674 -38.76 -38.47 21.71
N ILE A 675 -39.73 -37.75 22.25
CA ILE A 675 -40.30 -38.02 23.58
C ILE A 675 -41.01 -39.38 23.54
N ALA A 676 -40.81 -40.21 24.55
CA ALA A 676 -41.46 -41.51 24.65
C ALA A 676 -42.99 -41.37 24.51
N GLU A 677 -43.61 -42.29 23.76
CA GLU A 677 -45.07 -42.32 23.47
C GLU A 677 -45.61 -41.14 22.61
N ALA A 678 -44.74 -40.27 22.07
CA ALA A 678 -45.17 -39.23 21.13
C ALA A 678 -45.69 -39.81 19.81
N GLN A 679 -46.70 -39.18 19.20
CA GLN A 679 -47.19 -39.54 17.88
C GLN A 679 -46.56 -38.62 16.81
N SER A 680 -45.88 -39.21 15.82
CA SER A 680 -45.34 -38.45 14.68
C SER A 680 -46.45 -38.02 13.72
N ILE A 681 -46.84 -36.74 13.77
CA ILE A 681 -47.75 -36.12 12.80
C ILE A 681 -47.09 -34.84 12.26
N PRO A 682 -46.36 -34.92 11.15
CA PRO A 682 -45.62 -33.78 10.62
C PRO A 682 -46.51 -32.56 10.39
N LEU A 683 -45.94 -31.37 10.54
CA LEU A 683 -46.66 -30.12 10.33
C LEU A 683 -47.38 -30.10 8.97
N ALA A 684 -46.77 -30.60 7.89
CA ALA A 684 -47.40 -30.69 6.57
C ALA A 684 -48.77 -31.40 6.60
N THR A 685 -48.89 -32.50 7.37
CA THR A 685 -50.12 -33.29 7.50
C THR A 685 -51.19 -32.52 8.27
N ILE A 686 -50.80 -31.80 9.32
CA ILE A 686 -51.72 -30.91 10.08
C ILE A 686 -52.22 -29.79 9.17
N LEU A 687 -51.33 -29.20 8.37
CA LEU A 687 -51.65 -28.11 7.47
C LEU A 687 -52.51 -28.55 6.27
N SER A 688 -52.43 -29.81 5.82
CA SER A 688 -53.31 -30.34 4.77
C SER A 688 -54.75 -30.62 5.24
N LYS A 689 -55.07 -30.36 6.52
CA LYS A 689 -56.37 -30.62 7.16
C LYS A 689 -56.78 -32.10 7.19
N GLU A 690 -55.84 -33.02 6.99
CA GLU A 690 -56.07 -34.47 6.99
C GLU A 690 -55.72 -35.11 8.34
N VAL A 691 -56.04 -34.44 9.44
CA VAL A 691 -55.67 -34.90 10.79
C VAL A 691 -56.90 -35.10 11.67
N LYS A 692 -57.03 -36.30 12.22
CA LYS A 692 -58.02 -36.66 13.24
C LYS A 692 -57.29 -36.92 14.55
N LEU A 693 -57.32 -35.93 15.44
CA LEU A 693 -56.81 -36.03 16.80
C LEU A 693 -57.98 -36.17 17.79
N PRO A 694 -57.77 -36.84 18.94
CA PRO A 694 -58.81 -36.93 19.97
C PRO A 694 -59.07 -35.56 20.59
N THR A 695 -60.34 -35.15 20.65
CA THR A 695 -60.76 -33.87 21.26
C THR A 695 -60.95 -33.92 22.77
N ASN A 696 -60.97 -35.13 23.36
CA ASN A 696 -61.31 -35.37 24.76
C ASN A 696 -60.10 -35.45 25.70
N GLN A 697 -58.88 -35.17 25.22
CA GLN A 697 -57.66 -35.16 26.03
C GLN A 697 -56.76 -33.96 25.66
N PRO A 698 -55.91 -33.47 26.57
CA PRO A 698 -54.97 -32.39 26.27
C PRO A 698 -53.96 -32.81 25.19
N ILE A 699 -53.64 -31.92 24.25
CA ILE A 699 -52.66 -32.18 23.18
C ILE A 699 -51.45 -31.29 23.41
N VAL A 700 -50.24 -31.87 23.42
CA VAL A 700 -48.98 -31.14 23.55
C VAL A 700 -48.18 -31.27 22.26
N LEU A 701 -47.97 -30.14 21.58
CA LEU A 701 -47.26 -30.10 20.30
C LEU A 701 -45.77 -29.87 20.51
N VAL A 702 -44.97 -30.76 19.93
CA VAL A 702 -43.52 -30.76 20.07
C VAL A 702 -42.86 -30.58 18.71
N CYS A 703 -41.88 -29.67 18.65
CA CYS A 703 -40.99 -29.55 17.52
C CYS A 703 -39.57 -29.25 17.98
N ARG A 704 -38.63 -28.95 17.07
CA ARG A 704 -37.23 -28.68 17.44
C ARG A 704 -37.09 -27.51 18.43
N SER A 705 -37.70 -26.37 18.13
CA SER A 705 -37.52 -25.08 18.85
C SER A 705 -38.82 -24.40 19.29
N GLY A 706 -39.98 -25.06 19.10
CA GLY A 706 -41.31 -24.53 19.38
C GLY A 706 -41.99 -23.75 18.23
N ARG A 707 -41.26 -23.32 17.18
CA ARG A 707 -41.85 -22.55 16.06
C ARG A 707 -42.88 -23.33 15.25
N ARG A 708 -42.52 -24.53 14.77
CA ARG A 708 -43.48 -25.42 14.08
C ARG A 708 -44.68 -25.79 14.95
N SER A 709 -44.48 -25.97 16.25
CA SER A 709 -45.57 -26.26 17.19
C SER A 709 -46.54 -25.09 17.30
N ARG A 710 -46.08 -23.83 17.29
CA ARG A 710 -46.97 -22.64 17.25
C ARG A 710 -47.86 -22.62 16.02
N ARG A 711 -47.28 -22.93 14.85
CA ARG A 711 -48.03 -23.01 13.59
C ARG A 711 -49.03 -24.17 13.58
N ALA A 712 -48.61 -25.34 14.06
CA ALA A 712 -49.50 -26.48 14.22
C ALA A 712 -50.65 -26.16 15.19
N ALA A 713 -50.36 -25.45 16.29
CA ALA A 713 -51.35 -25.07 17.27
C ALA A 713 -52.39 -24.12 16.68
N ALA A 714 -51.95 -23.07 15.98
CA ALA A 714 -52.85 -22.14 15.29
C ALA A 714 -53.71 -22.86 14.23
N ALA A 715 -53.11 -23.78 13.46
CA ALA A 715 -53.84 -24.56 12.46
C ALA A 715 -54.89 -25.48 13.10
N LEU A 716 -54.57 -26.14 14.21
CA LEU A 716 -55.51 -26.99 14.94
C LEU A 716 -56.59 -26.18 15.67
N GLN A 717 -56.27 -25.01 16.23
CA GLN A 717 -57.27 -24.09 16.79
C GLN A 717 -58.28 -23.65 15.74
N ASN A 718 -57.82 -23.33 14.53
CA ASN A 718 -58.69 -23.02 13.39
C ASN A 718 -59.57 -24.20 12.93
N LEU A 719 -59.16 -25.44 13.23
CA LEU A 719 -59.94 -26.65 13.00
C LEU A 719 -60.88 -27.00 14.17
N GLY A 720 -60.92 -26.18 15.23
CA GLY A 720 -61.84 -26.32 16.36
C GLY A 720 -61.28 -27.03 17.60
N TYR A 721 -59.98 -27.33 17.65
CA TYR A 721 -59.34 -27.93 18.82
C TYR A 721 -59.03 -26.86 19.88
N GLN A 722 -59.47 -27.05 21.14
CA GLN A 722 -59.36 -26.02 22.19
C GLN A 722 -58.30 -26.30 23.27
N ASN A 723 -57.94 -27.57 23.53
CA ASN A 723 -57.02 -27.94 24.61
C ASN A 723 -55.62 -28.29 24.06
N ILE A 724 -54.93 -27.27 23.54
CA ILE A 724 -53.61 -27.40 22.92
C ILE A 724 -52.57 -26.64 23.74
N ALA A 725 -51.48 -27.32 24.07
CA ALA A 725 -50.28 -26.73 24.63
C ALA A 725 -49.06 -26.97 23.73
N ILE A 726 -48.02 -26.17 23.91
CA ILE A 726 -46.76 -26.30 23.18
C ILE A 726 -45.64 -26.55 24.19
N LEU A 727 -44.75 -27.48 23.88
CA LEU A 727 -43.55 -27.67 24.67
C LEU A 727 -42.64 -26.43 24.56
N GLU A 728 -42.41 -25.76 25.68
CA GLU A 728 -41.56 -24.58 25.77
C GLU A 728 -40.12 -24.94 25.37
N GLY A 729 -39.57 -24.21 24.38
CA GLY A 729 -38.24 -24.49 23.83
C GLY A 729 -38.12 -25.76 22.98
N GLY A 730 -39.19 -26.54 22.82
CA GLY A 730 -39.22 -27.75 22.00
C GLY A 730 -38.24 -28.84 22.47
N MET A 731 -37.82 -29.70 21.53
CA MET A 731 -36.86 -30.77 21.80
C MET A 731 -35.48 -30.26 22.21
N GLN A 732 -35.08 -29.05 21.80
CA GLN A 732 -33.82 -28.46 22.25
C GLN A 732 -33.81 -28.24 23.77
N ALA A 733 -34.91 -27.74 24.34
CA ALA A 733 -35.02 -27.59 25.79
C ALA A 733 -35.17 -28.95 26.51
N TRP A 734 -35.90 -29.89 25.91
CA TRP A 734 -36.01 -31.26 26.41
C TRP A 734 -34.64 -31.96 26.53
N GLU A 735 -33.79 -31.79 25.51
CA GLU A 735 -32.42 -32.32 25.48
C GLU A 735 -31.52 -31.59 26.49
N ALA A 736 -31.64 -30.26 26.59
CA ALA A 736 -30.87 -29.46 27.54
C ALA A 736 -31.17 -29.82 29.00
N GLU A 737 -32.41 -30.24 29.31
CA GLU A 737 -32.81 -30.75 30.63
C GLU A 737 -32.48 -32.24 30.85
N ALA A 738 -31.80 -32.89 29.89
CA ALA A 738 -31.40 -34.30 29.95
C ALA A 738 -32.56 -35.30 30.13
N LEU A 739 -33.72 -35.01 29.54
CA LEU A 739 -34.95 -35.82 29.65
C LEU A 739 -35.11 -36.87 28.54
N LEU A 740 -34.05 -37.19 27.79
CA LEU A 740 -34.11 -38.20 26.74
C LEU A 740 -34.17 -39.61 27.32
N GLU A 741 -35.08 -40.42 26.79
CA GLU A 741 -35.29 -41.82 27.19
C GLU A 741 -35.00 -42.78 26.05
N ALA A 742 -34.61 -44.02 26.40
CA ALA A 742 -34.45 -45.09 25.43
C ALA A 742 -35.84 -45.66 25.07
N VAL A 743 -36.30 -45.41 23.85
CA VAL A 743 -37.54 -46.00 23.32
C VAL A 743 -37.21 -47.40 22.77
N GLY A 744 -37.81 -48.45 23.34
CA GLY A 744 -37.64 -49.83 22.85
C GLY A 744 -38.38 -50.07 21.54
N ASP A 745 -37.77 -50.78 20.59
CA ASP A 745 -38.39 -51.20 19.33
C ASP A 745 -39.58 -52.15 19.58
N SER A 746 -40.78 -51.60 19.72
CA SER A 746 -42.02 -52.38 19.77
C SER A 746 -43.13 -51.72 18.94
N ALA A 747 -42.90 -51.57 17.64
CA ALA A 747 -43.95 -51.38 16.62
C ALA A 747 -43.40 -51.59 15.18
N ILE A 748 -42.90 -52.79 14.87
CA ILE A 748 -42.88 -53.28 13.48
C ILE A 748 -43.94 -54.38 13.41
N GLY A 749 -45.14 -53.99 13.00
CA GLY A 749 -46.22 -54.93 12.69
C GLY A 749 -45.94 -55.62 11.35
N ASN A 750 -46.05 -56.95 11.36
CA ASN A 750 -46.16 -57.80 10.19
C ASN A 750 -47.32 -57.36 9.27
N SER A 751 -47.09 -57.56 7.96
CA SER A 751 -47.98 -57.44 6.77
C SER A 751 -48.47 -56.04 6.39
#